data_AF-I3TMM4-F1
#
_entry.id   AF-I3TMM4-F1
#
_cell.length_a   1.000
_cell.length_b   1.000
_cell.length_c   1.000
_cell.angle_alpha   90.00
_cell.angle_beta   90.00
_cell.angle_gamma   90.00
#
_symmetry.space_group_name_H-M   'P 1'
#
loop_
_entity.id
_entity.type
_entity.pdbx_description
1 polymer ?
#
loop_
_entity_poly.entity_id
_entity_poly.type
_entity_poly.pdbx_seq_one_letter_code
_entity_poly.pdbx_strand_id
1 'polypeptide(L)'
;MVSAKRPKRSRSSLEERFVFVGDAVAAGDREALRSAMFEVEDRITGLERTLKLWRKTGTAVDDDLRQLWHHEMRQVQRVMAYAGARDVIVDVLEFVEDDENFGVVLERVGQPLVERRRRAPRPHWLRNLGAPRPRTLFWRNLKRVVTALGIVHAQGLVHGRLTADAIMTEGADEPDFQLGGFEWSLWLSADVAEHSHARVTPATAVNRAESYSFAEDWRALGLLAAECLDSEVRASGDIVPRAGLEVPIMLQVPERVLLKRLVAPGRMDHLEAGSIGRAIDDLIVTVGRSATARAGAFVLTFDAAARLGEAIYDASQGEIAGDEYRRQLDWVQADLDAGATLLVPQAFDPGRSQLRLVTDNMVYRLRAFRDGGVALWDIAVAQGAEVRGSRFSLGDAEEHALTQGVIVTANAREAQETRGRLGPDALDWSGFAAQAREVEVPSETAAIRRALMLVQVVEAVVKALEVYPIEVLESGRAGGRRFVVLRAEPNNERDGVAKKVGLLESANALRRLFEEEHQDAEAKWRISQASSLGATRAGDVVASFVDVVEHRGRRAYRFEIDEELPDGDRFFLRTERDTGTEQVIGRRLRNIKALDTRVDLAEMLADPWRVRRSSRETLSEEDRKDPAFLDLDVPKQEALAGLWATLPAYFVVGPPGVGKTKLATEVVRRRFVADRSTRMLVSAQGHDALDNLQQKIKESLAEAALTDVLVVRSTTNDQRPTSDEEVHRAGLDYLERLSRSTLAADAPSPIRARVTALKEAAGRLETAKETVDRDHRAGLGAVSHLVLDAANIVISTANSPDVERLVEAREQFDWVLIEEAAKAIGPELVGPLMLSGRRLLIGDHHQLPPFEADRLVKILSDHSLVERALSIAEQMIGPLLRDGELDELEEIRGDADTLRETSSAALRLLEPFRTVVDDDERRALTNPAHRPVAATLTEQRRMDPAIAEIVSKAFYNRRLTTEEKRAKAAEREPPPMVHHGALPASPVVVVDFPHVSATGRVEAFEQARPRWHNPREVDAVVDVLRLLRARDPEDPPSLAILSPYKAQVEKLHHRVASARGRELKHLDEFRAVRSNGAFVGTVDSFQGSEADVVVLSLVRNNAMTGGRALGFLRDRRRMNVALSRAKSQLIIVGSLAFMREAVRGVNPDAESHDLSFLTEMVDAIEDLARRKRGDLPLASLVAPAELRARR
;
A
#
# COMPACT_ATOMS: atom_id res chain seq x y z
N MET A 1 15.39 23.04 48.63
CA MET A 1 15.16 21.98 49.64
C MET A 1 15.93 20.73 49.22
N VAL A 2 16.23 19.81 50.15
CA VAL A 2 17.00 18.59 49.83
C VAL A 2 16.22 17.69 48.88
N SER A 3 16.83 17.30 47.75
CA SER A 3 16.21 16.39 46.80
C SER A 3 16.29 14.95 47.31
N ALA A 4 15.14 14.40 47.73
CA ALA A 4 15.02 12.99 48.05
C ALA A 4 15.04 12.16 46.75
N LYS A 5 16.22 11.66 46.36
CA LYS A 5 16.35 10.69 45.27
C LYS A 5 15.46 9.48 45.59
N ARG A 6 14.40 9.26 44.80
CA ARG A 6 13.71 7.96 44.75
C ARG A 6 14.75 6.89 44.39
N PRO A 7 14.71 5.69 44.98
CA PRO A 7 15.55 4.60 44.53
C PRO A 7 15.19 4.26 43.08
N LYS A 8 16.18 4.21 42.17
CA LYS A 8 15.98 3.56 40.87
C LYS A 8 15.64 2.09 41.17
N ARG A 9 14.54 1.59 40.61
CA ARG A 9 14.32 0.13 40.53
C ARG A 9 15.42 -0.44 39.64
N SER A 10 16.09 -1.47 40.13
CA SER A 10 17.01 -2.28 39.34
C SER A 10 16.25 -2.96 38.20
N ARG A 11 16.91 -3.12 37.05
CA ARG A 11 16.38 -3.85 35.90
C ARG A 11 16.75 -5.33 35.98
N SER A 12 15.89 -6.18 35.40
CA SER A 12 16.18 -7.61 35.21
C SER A 12 17.49 -7.82 34.46
N SER A 13 18.31 -8.77 34.91
CA SER A 13 19.58 -9.12 34.25
C SER A 13 19.31 -9.75 32.88
N LEU A 14 20.17 -9.49 31.88
CA LEU A 14 20.04 -10.17 30.59
C LEU A 14 20.22 -11.70 30.72
N GLU A 15 20.91 -12.19 31.76
CA GLU A 15 21.07 -13.62 32.07
C GLU A 15 19.76 -14.30 32.52
N GLU A 16 18.78 -13.53 33.01
CA GLU A 16 17.44 -14.03 33.33
C GLU A 16 16.64 -14.36 32.06
N ARG A 17 16.99 -13.75 30.92
CA ARG A 17 16.36 -13.97 29.61
C ARG A 17 17.17 -14.85 28.68
N PHE A 18 18.49 -14.73 28.66
CA PHE A 18 19.37 -15.38 27.69
C PHE A 18 20.24 -16.45 28.36
N VAL A 19 20.38 -17.61 27.71
CA VAL A 19 21.37 -18.63 28.08
C VAL A 19 22.55 -18.49 27.11
N PHE A 20 23.75 -18.23 27.63
CA PHE A 20 24.94 -18.03 26.80
C PHE A 20 25.54 -19.35 26.31
N VAL A 21 25.69 -19.49 24.99
CA VAL A 21 26.17 -20.71 24.33
C VAL A 21 27.70 -20.63 24.18
N GLY A 22 28.40 -20.81 25.29
CA GLY A 22 29.87 -20.81 25.34
C GLY A 22 30.52 -19.42 25.43
N ASP A 23 31.79 -19.35 25.03
CA ASP A 23 32.61 -18.12 25.07
C ASP A 23 32.23 -17.10 23.98
N ALA A 24 32.64 -15.85 24.17
CA ALA A 24 32.39 -14.77 23.22
C ALA A 24 32.91 -15.09 21.80
N VAL A 25 31.99 -15.15 20.84
CA VAL A 25 32.25 -15.38 19.42
C VAL A 25 33.15 -14.27 18.86
N ALA A 26 32.93 -13.02 19.27
CA ALA A 26 33.89 -11.93 19.14
C ALA A 26 34.07 -11.23 20.50
N ALA A 27 35.31 -10.98 20.91
CA ALA A 27 35.62 -10.29 22.16
C ALA A 27 35.43 -8.77 22.01
N GLY A 28 34.81 -8.15 23.02
CA GLY A 28 34.61 -6.71 23.09
C GLY A 28 35.87 -5.95 23.53
N ASP A 29 35.94 -4.69 23.12
CA ASP A 29 37.03 -3.76 23.45
C ASP A 29 36.42 -2.45 23.98
N ARG A 30 36.84 -2.06 25.20
CA ARG A 30 36.32 -0.89 25.90
C ARG A 30 36.94 0.43 25.41
N GLU A 31 38.16 0.42 24.90
CA GLU A 31 38.82 1.62 24.37
C GLU A 31 38.42 1.87 22.90
N ALA A 32 38.20 0.80 22.13
CA ALA A 32 37.70 0.89 20.74
C ALA A 32 36.16 0.88 20.62
N LEU A 33 35.43 0.79 21.73
CA LEU A 33 33.95 0.66 21.81
C LEU A 33 33.37 -0.54 21.01
N ARG A 34 34.16 -1.59 20.79
CA ARG A 34 33.76 -2.81 20.05
C ARG A 34 32.90 -3.69 20.96
N SER A 35 31.73 -4.10 20.47
CA SER A 35 30.84 -5.01 21.19
C SER A 35 31.50 -6.36 21.48
N ALA A 36 31.21 -6.95 22.64
CA ALA A 36 31.30 -8.41 22.76
C ALA A 36 30.11 -9.03 22.00
N MET A 37 30.31 -10.18 21.35
CA MET A 37 29.27 -10.90 20.62
C MET A 37 29.20 -12.34 21.09
N PHE A 38 27.99 -12.82 21.38
CA PHE A 38 27.70 -14.15 21.89
C PHE A 38 26.61 -14.82 21.06
N GLU A 39 26.65 -16.15 20.96
CA GLU A 39 25.47 -16.95 20.61
C GLU A 39 24.68 -17.22 21.91
N VAL A 40 23.36 -17.06 21.86
CA VAL A 40 22.48 -17.20 23.03
C VAL A 40 21.17 -17.91 22.67
N GLU A 41 20.60 -18.64 23.62
CA GLU A 41 19.22 -19.12 23.56
C GLU A 41 18.31 -18.09 24.26
N ASP A 42 17.32 -17.54 23.55
CA ASP A 42 16.30 -16.66 24.16
C ASP A 42 15.20 -17.51 24.82
N ARG A 43 15.17 -17.52 26.16
CA ARG A 43 14.22 -18.30 26.97
C ARG A 43 12.75 -17.95 26.69
N ILE A 44 12.46 -16.79 26.08
CA ILE A 44 11.09 -16.37 25.73
C ILE A 44 10.61 -17.07 24.45
N THR A 45 11.51 -17.41 23.53
CA THR A 45 11.17 -18.00 22.23
C THR A 45 11.67 -19.43 22.01
N GLY A 46 12.65 -19.90 22.80
CA GLY A 46 13.30 -21.21 22.59
C GLY A 46 14.07 -21.28 21.27
N LEU A 47 14.75 -20.18 20.90
CA LEU A 47 15.47 -20.02 19.64
C LEU A 47 16.88 -19.46 19.89
N GLU A 48 17.83 -19.94 19.08
CA GLU A 48 19.18 -19.39 19.01
C GLU A 48 19.18 -18.00 18.35
N ARG A 49 19.95 -17.09 18.94
CA ARG A 49 20.09 -15.68 18.55
C ARG A 49 21.53 -15.22 18.73
N THR A 50 21.94 -14.20 17.99
CA THR A 50 23.23 -13.53 18.21
C THR A 50 23.01 -12.28 19.06
N LEU A 51 23.67 -12.20 20.21
CA LEU A 51 23.58 -11.09 21.16
C LEU A 51 24.88 -10.28 21.15
N LYS A 52 24.82 -9.02 20.72
CA LYS A 52 25.92 -8.05 20.85
C LYS A 52 25.73 -7.26 22.14
N LEU A 53 26.78 -7.05 22.92
CA LEU A 53 26.76 -6.37 24.22
C LEU A 53 27.80 -5.23 24.31
N TRP A 54 27.40 -4.13 24.94
CA TRP A 54 28.21 -2.97 25.29
C TRP A 54 28.01 -2.62 26.76
N ARG A 55 29.09 -2.50 27.53
CA ARG A 55 29.01 -2.10 28.94
C ARG A 55 28.81 -0.59 29.07
N LYS A 56 27.92 -0.17 29.97
CA LYS A 56 27.56 1.24 30.19
C LYS A 56 28.71 2.08 30.73
N THR A 57 28.59 3.39 30.55
CA THR A 57 29.54 4.37 31.10
C THR A 57 29.26 4.75 32.55
N GLY A 58 28.00 4.64 32.99
CA GLY A 58 27.52 5.14 34.28
C GLY A 58 27.27 6.66 34.28
N THR A 59 27.14 7.28 33.10
CA THR A 59 27.06 8.75 32.92
C THR A 59 25.82 9.16 32.12
N ALA A 60 25.57 10.47 31.99
CA ALA A 60 24.46 10.99 31.19
C ALA A 60 24.50 10.53 29.72
N VAL A 61 25.69 10.24 29.19
CA VAL A 61 25.90 9.71 27.83
C VAL A 61 25.15 8.39 27.59
N ASP A 62 24.89 7.60 28.63
CA ASP A 62 24.09 6.37 28.53
C ASP A 62 22.63 6.67 28.16
N ASP A 63 22.08 7.82 28.60
CA ASP A 63 20.71 8.22 28.27
C ASP A 63 20.63 8.84 26.86
N ASP A 64 21.67 9.56 26.42
CA ASP A 64 21.81 10.09 25.05
C ASP A 64 21.96 8.94 24.02
N LEU A 65 22.82 7.95 24.31
CA LEU A 65 23.03 6.75 23.49
C LEU A 65 21.73 5.96 23.30
N ARG A 66 20.88 5.88 24.33
CA ARG A 66 19.57 5.20 24.23
C ARG A 66 18.63 5.92 23.26
N GLN A 67 18.59 7.25 23.27
CA GLN A 67 17.79 8.01 22.30
C GLN A 67 18.30 7.81 20.87
N LEU A 68 19.63 7.80 20.68
CA LEU A 68 20.26 7.53 19.40
C LEU A 68 19.93 6.12 18.87
N TRP A 69 20.00 5.07 19.70
CA TRP A 69 19.58 3.72 19.26
C TRP A 69 18.07 3.62 18.98
N HIS A 70 17.21 4.36 19.68
CA HIS A 70 15.79 4.46 19.31
C HIS A 70 15.55 5.25 18.00
N HIS A 71 16.53 6.01 17.52
CA HIS A 71 16.54 6.54 16.16
C HIS A 71 17.03 5.48 15.16
N GLU A 72 18.21 4.89 15.39
CA GLU A 72 18.81 3.89 14.48
C GLU A 72 17.94 2.65 14.28
N MET A 73 17.24 2.17 15.31
CA MET A 73 16.31 1.03 15.19
C MET A 73 15.21 1.29 14.15
N ARG A 74 14.76 2.55 14.00
CA ARG A 74 13.79 2.93 12.96
C ARG A 74 14.43 2.96 11.58
N GLN A 75 15.68 3.39 11.48
CA GLN A 75 16.45 3.35 10.23
C GLN A 75 16.67 1.91 9.76
N VAL A 76 16.99 0.98 10.67
CA VAL A 76 17.09 -0.45 10.35
C VAL A 76 15.73 -1.01 9.95
N GLN A 77 14.66 -0.77 10.71
CA GLN A 77 13.32 -1.26 10.34
C GLN A 77 12.82 -0.71 8.98
N ARG A 78 13.27 0.49 8.58
CA ARG A 78 13.06 1.06 7.24
C ARG A 78 13.85 0.31 6.16
N VAL A 79 15.13 0.04 6.39
CA VAL A 79 15.99 -0.73 5.48
C VAL A 79 15.48 -2.16 5.29
N MET A 80 15.08 -2.83 6.39
CA MET A 80 14.57 -4.21 6.40
C MET A 80 13.16 -4.36 5.81
N ALA A 81 12.49 -3.26 5.42
CA ALA A 81 11.22 -3.30 4.69
C ALA A 81 11.39 -3.39 3.16
N TYR A 82 12.62 -3.24 2.65
CA TYR A 82 12.94 -3.24 1.22
C TYR A 82 13.10 -4.66 0.65
N ALA A 83 12.80 -4.83 -0.64
CA ALA A 83 12.95 -6.11 -1.34
C ALA A 83 14.37 -6.69 -1.24
N GLY A 84 14.49 -7.96 -0.84
CA GLY A 84 15.78 -8.66 -0.70
C GLY A 84 16.66 -8.20 0.47
N ALA A 85 16.17 -7.30 1.36
CA ALA A 85 16.98 -6.80 2.46
C ALA A 85 17.38 -7.91 3.45
N ARG A 86 16.46 -8.78 3.86
CA ARG A 86 16.74 -9.92 4.79
C ARG A 86 17.81 -10.88 4.27
N ASP A 87 18.00 -10.98 2.95
CA ASP A 87 19.02 -11.86 2.38
C ASP A 87 20.42 -11.28 2.60
N VAL A 88 20.62 -9.99 2.37
CA VAL A 88 21.94 -9.35 2.33
C VAL A 88 22.24 -8.41 3.50
N ILE A 89 21.29 -8.20 4.41
CA ILE A 89 21.41 -7.38 5.61
C ILE A 89 20.96 -8.17 6.84
N VAL A 90 21.71 -8.04 7.92
CA VAL A 90 21.47 -8.65 9.23
C VAL A 90 20.20 -8.07 9.87
N ASP A 91 19.18 -8.89 10.16
CA ASP A 91 17.97 -8.42 10.84
C ASP A 91 18.22 -8.14 12.33
N VAL A 92 17.87 -6.92 12.75
CA VAL A 92 17.99 -6.42 14.12
C VAL A 92 16.65 -6.57 14.81
N LEU A 93 16.52 -7.61 15.62
CA LEU A 93 15.25 -8.02 16.22
C LEU A 93 14.85 -7.17 17.43
N GLU A 94 15.82 -6.65 18.20
CA GLU A 94 15.58 -5.95 19.46
C GLU A 94 16.80 -5.19 20.01
N PHE A 95 16.57 -4.09 20.73
CA PHE A 95 17.53 -3.51 21.69
C PHE A 95 17.13 -3.89 23.11
N VAL A 96 18.07 -4.38 23.91
CA VAL A 96 17.87 -4.82 25.30
C VAL A 96 18.84 -4.09 26.24
N GLU A 97 18.48 -3.89 27.52
CA GLU A 97 19.30 -3.12 28.47
C GLU A 97 18.99 -3.50 29.93
N ASP A 98 19.95 -4.12 30.62
CA ASP A 98 19.92 -4.37 32.07
C ASP A 98 20.46 -3.14 32.85
N ASP A 99 21.01 -3.29 34.07
CA ASP A 99 21.61 -2.16 34.79
C ASP A 99 23.07 -1.86 34.38
N GLU A 100 23.82 -2.81 33.85
CA GLU A 100 25.25 -2.71 33.51
C GLU A 100 25.55 -2.61 32.00
N ASN A 101 24.65 -3.10 31.16
CA ASN A 101 24.88 -3.30 29.72
C ASN A 101 23.74 -2.76 28.87
N PHE A 102 24.09 -2.36 27.65
CA PHE A 102 23.21 -2.33 26.50
C PHE A 102 23.48 -3.56 25.64
N GLY A 103 22.47 -4.01 24.89
CA GLY A 103 22.59 -5.13 23.98
C GLY A 103 21.69 -5.03 22.77
N VAL A 104 22.06 -5.77 21.73
CA VAL A 104 21.31 -5.90 20.48
C VAL A 104 21.11 -7.39 20.20
N VAL A 105 19.85 -7.78 20.03
CA VAL A 105 19.46 -9.14 19.62
C VAL A 105 19.30 -9.15 18.11
N LEU A 106 20.03 -10.05 17.46
CA LEU A 106 19.99 -10.29 16.03
C LEU A 106 19.38 -11.67 15.74
N GLU A 107 18.98 -11.90 14.48
CA GLU A 107 18.86 -13.27 13.96
C GLU A 107 20.23 -14.00 14.10
N ARG A 108 20.25 -15.33 13.97
CA ARG A 108 21.51 -16.09 13.93
C ARG A 108 22.21 -15.83 12.59
N VAL A 109 23.30 -15.04 12.61
CA VAL A 109 23.99 -14.55 11.41
C VAL A 109 25.48 -14.93 11.33
N GLY A 110 25.91 -15.96 12.07
CA GLY A 110 27.29 -16.42 12.05
C GLY A 110 28.27 -15.46 12.73
N GLN A 111 29.47 -15.29 12.16
CA GLN A 111 30.59 -14.58 12.80
C GLN A 111 31.08 -13.39 11.94
N PRO A 112 31.69 -12.34 12.54
CA PRO A 112 32.31 -11.27 11.77
C PRO A 112 33.43 -11.81 10.88
N LEU A 113 33.46 -11.35 9.63
CA LEU A 113 34.36 -11.83 8.57
C LEU A 113 35.84 -11.81 9.01
N VAL A 114 36.27 -10.79 9.75
CA VAL A 114 37.65 -10.70 10.28
C VAL A 114 37.99 -11.85 11.24
N GLU A 115 37.12 -12.17 12.20
CA GLU A 115 37.34 -13.27 13.15
C GLU A 115 37.16 -14.63 12.46
N ARG A 116 36.19 -14.75 11.54
CA ARG A 116 35.96 -15.99 10.76
C ARG A 116 37.15 -16.32 9.86
N ARG A 117 37.70 -15.32 9.14
CA ARG A 117 38.92 -15.44 8.30
C ARG A 117 40.16 -15.74 9.13
N ARG A 118 40.27 -15.17 10.34
CA ARG A 118 41.36 -15.43 11.30
C ARG A 118 41.33 -16.85 11.85
N ARG A 119 40.15 -17.34 12.24
CA ARG A 119 39.92 -18.69 12.82
C ARG A 119 39.92 -19.81 11.76
N ALA A 120 39.61 -19.50 10.50
CA ALA A 120 39.55 -20.49 9.42
C ALA A 120 40.91 -21.20 9.20
N PRO A 121 40.92 -22.52 8.90
CA PRO A 121 42.14 -23.24 8.56
C PRO A 121 42.66 -22.84 7.16
N ARG A 122 43.98 -23.00 6.91
CA ARG A 122 44.62 -22.58 5.64
C ARG A 122 43.91 -23.02 4.34
N PRO A 123 43.32 -24.24 4.22
CA PRO A 123 42.65 -24.66 2.98
C PRO A 123 41.27 -24.00 2.74
N HIS A 124 40.67 -23.38 3.75
CA HIS A 124 39.33 -22.79 3.68
C HIS A 124 39.28 -21.64 2.66
N TRP A 125 38.17 -21.50 1.93
CA TRP A 125 38.08 -20.59 0.78
C TRP A 125 38.39 -19.13 1.17
N LEU A 126 37.97 -18.68 2.37
CA LEU A 126 38.26 -17.36 2.96
C LEU A 126 39.77 -17.04 3.08
N ARG A 127 40.64 -18.05 3.01
CA ARG A 127 42.10 -17.94 3.11
C ARG A 127 42.84 -18.41 1.85
N ASN A 128 42.11 -18.85 0.82
CA ASN A 128 42.65 -19.47 -0.38
C ASN A 128 42.15 -18.79 -1.67
N LEU A 129 42.01 -17.45 -1.63
CA LEU A 129 41.51 -16.63 -2.75
C LEU A 129 42.49 -16.52 -3.95
N GLY A 130 43.66 -17.15 -3.84
CA GLY A 130 44.53 -17.42 -4.99
C GLY A 130 43.94 -18.45 -5.96
N ALA A 131 43.09 -19.37 -5.50
CA ALA A 131 42.45 -20.39 -6.33
C ALA A 131 41.14 -19.87 -6.98
N PRO A 132 40.83 -20.21 -8.25
CA PRO A 132 39.70 -19.60 -8.97
C PRO A 132 38.32 -19.81 -8.31
N ARG A 133 37.97 -21.04 -7.88
CA ARG A 133 36.65 -21.32 -7.27
C ARG A 133 36.41 -20.52 -5.97
N PRO A 134 37.32 -20.51 -4.97
CA PRO A 134 37.27 -19.59 -3.84
C PRO A 134 37.13 -18.12 -4.22
N ARG A 135 37.84 -17.67 -5.27
CA ARG A 135 37.82 -16.28 -5.75
C ARG A 135 36.49 -15.89 -6.39
N THR A 136 35.88 -16.79 -7.16
CA THR A 136 34.52 -16.60 -7.71
C THR A 136 33.47 -16.58 -6.60
N LEU A 137 33.60 -17.43 -5.57
CA LEU A 137 32.72 -17.40 -4.39
C LEU A 137 32.87 -16.08 -3.62
N PHE A 138 34.10 -15.60 -3.42
CA PHE A 138 34.38 -14.28 -2.83
C PHE A 138 33.74 -13.14 -3.63
N TRP A 139 33.87 -13.11 -4.96
CA TRP A 139 33.25 -12.06 -5.78
C TRP A 139 31.70 -12.13 -5.75
N ARG A 140 31.10 -13.32 -5.74
CA ARG A 140 29.66 -13.49 -5.48
C ARG A 140 29.24 -12.94 -4.11
N ASN A 141 30.06 -13.17 -3.08
CA ASN A 141 29.83 -12.65 -1.74
C ASN A 141 29.99 -11.12 -1.66
N LEU A 142 30.95 -10.54 -2.37
CA LEU A 142 31.06 -9.08 -2.53
C LEU A 142 29.87 -8.48 -3.29
N LYS A 143 29.25 -9.21 -4.24
CA LYS A 143 27.99 -8.80 -4.88
C LYS A 143 26.85 -8.67 -3.87
N ARG A 144 26.73 -9.58 -2.88
CA ARG A 144 25.74 -9.45 -1.78
C ARG A 144 25.92 -8.13 -1.02
N VAL A 145 27.15 -7.76 -0.69
CA VAL A 145 27.47 -6.49 -0.02
C VAL A 145 27.18 -5.27 -0.89
N VAL A 146 27.42 -5.35 -2.22
CA VAL A 146 27.01 -4.29 -3.16
C VAL A 146 25.50 -4.12 -3.22
N THR A 147 24.73 -5.22 -3.20
CA THR A 147 23.26 -5.16 -3.10
C THR A 147 22.83 -4.52 -1.77
N ALA A 148 23.43 -4.92 -0.65
CA ALA A 148 23.14 -4.35 0.67
C ALA A 148 23.38 -2.84 0.71
N LEU A 149 24.56 -2.36 0.28
CA LEU A 149 24.85 -0.92 0.17
C LEU A 149 23.88 -0.22 -0.78
N GLY A 150 23.51 -0.86 -1.89
CA GLY A 150 22.49 -0.35 -2.81
C GLY A 150 21.14 -0.12 -2.14
N ILE A 151 20.69 -1.03 -1.27
CA ILE A 151 19.45 -0.87 -0.47
C ILE A 151 19.60 0.27 0.53
N VAL A 152 20.73 0.38 1.22
CA VAL A 152 21.00 1.42 2.23
C VAL A 152 21.04 2.82 1.58
N HIS A 153 21.78 2.97 0.47
CA HIS A 153 21.84 4.22 -0.31
C HIS A 153 20.48 4.55 -0.93
N ALA A 154 19.69 3.54 -1.33
CA ALA A 154 18.33 3.72 -1.85
C ALA A 154 17.31 4.21 -0.81
N GLN A 155 17.65 4.17 0.50
CA GLN A 155 16.94 4.81 1.61
C GLN A 155 17.56 6.16 2.03
N GLY A 156 18.56 6.67 1.29
CA GLY A 156 19.28 7.91 1.62
C GLY A 156 20.24 7.79 2.81
N LEU A 157 20.57 6.57 3.26
CA LEU A 157 21.47 6.32 4.37
C LEU A 157 22.91 6.07 3.87
N VAL A 158 23.89 6.47 4.68
CA VAL A 158 25.31 6.14 4.50
C VAL A 158 25.68 5.14 5.59
N HIS A 159 26.30 4.01 5.25
CA HIS A 159 26.72 3.01 6.24
C HIS A 159 27.90 3.52 7.09
N GLY A 160 28.83 4.26 6.48
CA GLY A 160 29.84 5.10 7.13
C GLY A 160 31.00 4.36 7.81
N ARG A 161 30.86 3.07 8.15
CA ARG A 161 31.91 2.25 8.79
C ARG A 161 32.03 0.85 8.19
N LEU A 162 31.95 0.75 6.87
CA LEU A 162 32.06 -0.54 6.17
C LEU A 162 33.46 -1.15 6.32
N THR A 163 33.54 -2.31 6.97
CA THR A 163 34.79 -3.00 7.34
C THR A 163 34.56 -4.50 7.46
N ALA A 164 35.61 -5.30 7.65
CA ALA A 164 35.49 -6.75 7.89
C ALA A 164 34.88 -7.12 9.26
N ASP A 165 34.60 -6.13 10.12
CA ASP A 165 33.78 -6.26 11.35
C ASP A 165 32.28 -6.07 11.08
N ALA A 166 31.92 -5.41 9.97
CA ALA A 166 30.54 -5.14 9.55
C ALA A 166 29.96 -6.24 8.65
N ILE A 167 30.79 -7.16 8.13
CA ILE A 167 30.32 -8.29 7.32
C ILE A 167 30.20 -9.54 8.18
N MET A 168 29.03 -10.16 8.16
CA MET A 168 28.69 -11.39 8.87
C MET A 168 28.65 -12.57 7.90
N THR A 169 29.12 -13.76 8.33
CA THR A 169 29.26 -14.97 7.51
C THR A 169 29.40 -16.22 8.40
N GLU A 170 28.80 -17.34 8.01
CA GLU A 170 29.11 -18.65 8.61
C GLU A 170 30.35 -19.29 7.93
N GLY A 171 30.77 -18.77 6.77
CA GLY A 171 31.88 -19.23 5.95
C GLY A 171 31.50 -20.44 5.10
N ALA A 172 30.25 -20.49 4.63
CA ALA A 172 29.68 -21.57 3.81
C ALA A 172 30.36 -21.67 2.43
N ASP A 173 30.21 -22.81 1.74
CA ASP A 173 30.71 -22.98 0.35
C ASP A 173 29.77 -22.34 -0.72
N GLU A 174 28.70 -21.69 -0.27
CA GLU A 174 27.78 -20.87 -1.05
C GLU A 174 27.78 -19.41 -0.55
N PRO A 175 27.32 -18.42 -1.35
CA PRO A 175 27.44 -17.00 -0.98
C PRO A 175 26.54 -16.66 0.22
N ASP A 176 27.13 -16.39 1.39
CA ASP A 176 26.47 -16.20 2.68
C ASP A 176 26.68 -14.81 3.32
N PHE A 177 27.42 -13.89 2.69
CA PHE A 177 27.73 -12.57 3.27
C PHE A 177 26.48 -11.73 3.51
N GLN A 178 26.38 -11.19 4.74
CA GLN A 178 25.39 -10.19 5.14
C GLN A 178 26.08 -8.95 5.72
N LEU A 179 25.50 -7.78 5.49
CA LEU A 179 25.91 -6.50 6.07
C LEU A 179 25.19 -6.30 7.42
N GLY A 180 25.95 -6.11 8.50
CA GLY A 180 25.51 -5.58 9.79
C GLY A 180 26.31 -4.32 10.14
N GLY A 181 26.21 -3.82 11.38
CA GLY A 181 26.93 -2.61 11.82
C GLY A 181 26.07 -1.35 11.90
N PHE A 182 24.79 -1.43 11.50
CA PHE A 182 23.78 -0.37 11.60
C PHE A 182 23.52 0.10 13.05
N GLU A 183 23.88 -0.71 14.03
CA GLU A 183 23.89 -0.34 15.45
C GLU A 183 24.93 0.76 15.81
N TRP A 184 25.71 1.25 14.83
CA TRP A 184 26.81 2.22 14.98
C TRP A 184 26.79 3.44 14.02
N SER A 185 25.69 3.76 13.32
CA SER A 185 25.57 4.94 12.42
C SER A 185 25.51 6.31 13.14
N LEU A 186 26.23 6.44 14.25
CA LEU A 186 26.17 7.57 15.18
C LEU A 186 26.98 8.78 14.68
N TRP A 187 26.33 9.62 13.88
CA TRP A 187 26.97 10.80 13.26
C TRP A 187 26.59 12.12 13.93
N LEU A 188 27.39 12.53 14.92
CA LEU A 188 27.45 13.93 15.37
C LEU A 188 28.28 14.73 14.36
N SER A 189 27.60 15.62 13.61
CA SER A 189 28.24 16.57 12.69
C SER A 189 28.85 17.78 13.42
N ALA A 190 29.81 18.42 12.76
CA ALA A 190 30.54 19.64 13.14
C ALA A 190 31.63 19.53 14.24
N ASP A 191 32.58 20.47 14.19
CA ASP A 191 33.79 20.55 15.02
C ASP A 191 33.49 20.79 16.51
N VAL A 192 33.55 19.72 17.32
CA VAL A 192 33.41 19.82 18.78
C VAL A 192 34.47 19.02 19.54
N ALA A 193 35.75 19.20 19.15
CA ALA A 193 36.88 18.67 19.91
C ALA A 193 36.96 19.20 21.35
N GLU A 194 36.41 20.40 21.61
CA GLU A 194 36.48 21.07 22.92
C GLU A 194 35.38 20.68 23.91
N HIS A 195 34.24 20.14 23.45
CA HIS A 195 33.11 19.76 24.34
C HIS A 195 32.78 18.26 24.34
N SER A 196 33.44 17.44 23.51
CA SER A 196 33.33 15.98 23.61
C SER A 196 33.95 15.49 24.94
N HIS A 197 33.11 15.00 25.86
CA HIS A 197 33.59 14.37 27.10
C HIS A 197 34.30 13.03 26.89
N ALA A 198 34.17 12.41 25.70
CA ALA A 198 34.94 11.23 25.32
C ALA A 198 36.37 11.63 24.92
N ARG A 199 37.35 11.30 25.76
CA ARG A 199 38.79 11.49 25.51
C ARG A 199 39.31 10.50 24.45
N VAL A 200 39.10 10.83 23.18
CA VAL A 200 39.73 10.13 22.04
C VAL A 200 41.24 10.37 22.09
N THR A 201 42.05 9.33 21.87
CA THR A 201 43.52 9.44 21.87
C THR A 201 44.02 9.98 20.52
N PRO A 202 45.18 10.67 20.45
CA PRO A 202 45.70 11.19 19.18
C PRO A 202 45.88 10.12 18.09
N ALA A 203 46.18 8.86 18.48
CA ALA A 203 46.30 7.73 17.57
C ALA A 203 44.94 7.27 16.97
N THR A 204 43.82 7.45 17.69
CA THR A 204 42.48 7.09 17.20
C THR A 204 41.82 8.21 16.39
N ALA A 205 42.33 9.45 16.46
CA ALA A 205 41.89 10.55 15.60
C ALA A 205 42.26 10.34 14.12
N VAL A 206 43.42 9.73 13.83
CA VAL A 206 43.98 9.56 12.46
C VAL A 206 43.13 8.63 11.57
N ASN A 207 42.30 7.76 12.16
CA ASN A 207 41.45 6.81 11.45
C ASN A 207 39.98 7.23 11.34
N ARG A 208 39.62 8.47 11.70
CA ARG A 208 38.31 9.03 11.32
C ARG A 208 38.37 9.49 9.87
N ALA A 209 37.46 9.00 9.04
CA ALA A 209 37.19 9.63 7.75
C ALA A 209 36.70 11.06 8.01
N GLU A 210 37.32 12.06 7.38
CA GLU A 210 36.97 13.48 7.58
C GLU A 210 35.61 13.86 6.97
N SER A 211 34.98 12.93 6.22
CA SER A 211 33.66 13.09 5.64
C SER A 211 32.96 11.74 5.46
N TYR A 212 31.64 11.71 5.61
CA TYR A 212 30.79 10.59 5.23
C TYR A 212 30.05 10.89 3.93
N SER A 213 29.97 9.91 3.03
CA SER A 213 29.17 9.99 1.80
C SER A 213 28.95 8.61 1.20
N PHE A 214 28.01 8.47 0.27
CA PHE A 214 27.85 7.24 -0.53
C PHE A 214 29.16 6.86 -1.25
N ALA A 215 29.97 7.85 -1.67
CA ALA A 215 31.27 7.61 -2.30
C ALA A 215 32.30 7.02 -1.32
N GLU A 216 32.29 7.42 -0.05
CA GLU A 216 33.19 6.84 0.96
C GLU A 216 32.78 5.40 1.34
N ASP A 217 31.49 5.05 1.31
CA ASP A 217 31.03 3.65 1.43
C ASP A 217 31.57 2.78 0.29
N TRP A 218 31.49 3.24 -0.96
CA TRP A 218 32.03 2.51 -2.11
C TRP A 218 33.56 2.38 -2.06
N ARG A 219 34.24 3.42 -1.57
CA ARG A 219 35.69 3.40 -1.32
C ARG A 219 36.08 2.45 -0.20
N ALA A 220 35.32 2.43 0.90
CA ALA A 220 35.49 1.47 1.99
C ALA A 220 35.27 0.02 1.53
N LEU A 221 34.31 -0.22 0.61
CA LEU A 221 34.11 -1.53 -0.02
C LEU A 221 35.34 -1.94 -0.85
N GLY A 222 35.91 -1.01 -1.62
CA GLY A 222 37.14 -1.25 -2.40
C GLY A 222 38.35 -1.55 -1.52
N LEU A 223 38.48 -0.86 -0.38
CA LEU A 223 39.54 -1.11 0.61
C LEU A 223 39.36 -2.48 1.30
N LEU A 224 38.15 -2.82 1.74
CA LEU A 224 37.78 -4.12 2.29
C LEU A 224 38.09 -5.27 1.31
N ALA A 225 37.71 -5.11 0.05
CA ALA A 225 37.98 -6.11 -0.98
C ALA A 225 39.49 -6.26 -1.26
N ALA A 226 40.26 -5.16 -1.24
CA ALA A 226 41.73 -5.23 -1.35
C ALA A 226 42.36 -5.93 -0.13
N GLU A 227 41.88 -5.68 1.09
CA GLU A 227 42.36 -6.35 2.32
C GLU A 227 42.07 -7.86 2.31
N CYS A 228 40.89 -8.27 1.83
CA CYS A 228 40.55 -9.68 1.64
C CYS A 228 41.45 -10.36 0.58
N LEU A 229 41.83 -9.62 -0.47
CA LEU A 229 42.73 -10.08 -1.53
C LEU A 229 44.23 -9.83 -1.22
N ASP A 230 44.58 -9.65 0.06
CA ASP A 230 45.94 -9.43 0.57
C ASP A 230 46.76 -8.40 -0.22
N SER A 231 46.07 -7.31 -0.58
CA SER A 231 46.56 -6.22 -1.43
C SER A 231 46.44 -4.86 -0.72
N GLU A 232 47.23 -3.89 -1.19
CA GLU A 232 47.34 -2.55 -0.62
C GLU A 232 47.17 -1.48 -1.70
N VAL A 233 46.48 -0.39 -1.36
CA VAL A 233 46.24 0.73 -2.26
C VAL A 233 47.27 1.83 -2.02
N ARG A 234 47.97 2.25 -3.07
CA ARG A 234 48.92 3.36 -3.03
C ARG A 234 48.21 4.71 -3.09
N ALA A 235 48.91 5.77 -2.70
CA ALA A 235 48.42 7.16 -2.82
C ALA A 235 48.02 7.58 -4.25
N SER A 236 48.46 6.84 -5.29
CA SER A 236 48.05 7.02 -6.69
C SER A 236 46.75 6.29 -7.09
N GLY A 237 46.09 5.63 -6.12
CA GLY A 237 44.96 4.72 -6.37
C GLY A 237 45.35 3.39 -7.02
N ASP A 238 46.65 3.12 -7.21
CA ASP A 238 47.12 1.85 -7.78
C ASP A 238 47.20 0.77 -6.71
N ILE A 239 46.75 -0.43 -7.07
CA ILE A 239 46.66 -1.57 -6.15
C ILE A 239 47.77 -2.58 -6.44
N VAL A 240 48.48 -2.95 -5.39
CA VAL A 240 49.63 -3.87 -5.41
C VAL A 240 49.50 -4.92 -4.32
N PRO A 241 50.13 -6.11 -4.44
CA PRO A 241 50.14 -7.07 -3.34
C PRO A 241 50.81 -6.50 -2.08
N ARG A 242 50.32 -6.89 -0.91
CA ARG A 242 50.91 -6.52 0.39
C ARG A 242 52.36 -7.01 0.51
N ALA A 243 53.23 -6.19 1.09
CA ALA A 243 54.63 -6.55 1.29
C ALA A 243 54.78 -7.72 2.29
N GLY A 244 55.75 -8.62 2.05
CA GLY A 244 56.10 -9.71 2.97
C GLY A 244 55.30 -11.00 2.84
N LEU A 245 54.43 -11.14 1.83
CA LEU A 245 53.73 -12.39 1.53
C LEU A 245 54.67 -13.43 0.90
N GLU A 246 54.60 -14.69 1.35
CA GLU A 246 55.34 -15.81 0.74
C GLU A 246 54.89 -16.10 -0.70
N VAL A 247 53.58 -15.97 -0.97
CA VAL A 247 52.97 -16.09 -2.30
C VAL A 247 51.89 -15.00 -2.44
N PRO A 248 52.13 -13.92 -3.22
CA PRO A 248 51.16 -12.85 -3.38
C PRO A 248 49.98 -13.25 -4.29
N ILE A 249 48.78 -12.77 -3.97
CA ILE A 249 47.60 -12.93 -4.82
C ILE A 249 47.73 -12.01 -6.03
N MET A 250 47.94 -12.58 -7.22
CA MET A 250 48.04 -11.82 -8.46
C MET A 250 46.64 -11.36 -8.91
N LEU A 251 46.42 -10.05 -8.98
CA LEU A 251 45.15 -9.46 -9.43
C LEU A 251 45.06 -9.34 -10.96
N GLN A 252 43.94 -9.77 -11.53
CA GLN A 252 43.63 -9.60 -12.94
C GLN A 252 43.45 -8.12 -13.31
N VAL A 253 43.48 -7.79 -14.60
CA VAL A 253 43.28 -6.41 -15.05
C VAL A 253 41.87 -5.90 -14.70
N PRO A 254 40.78 -6.64 -14.95
CA PRO A 254 39.43 -6.20 -14.56
C PRO A 254 39.27 -5.99 -13.04
N GLU A 255 39.82 -6.86 -12.20
CA GLU A 255 39.76 -6.72 -10.74
C GLU A 255 40.46 -5.43 -10.28
N ARG A 256 41.65 -5.13 -10.82
CA ARG A 256 42.37 -3.87 -10.55
C ARG A 256 41.60 -2.64 -11.05
N VAL A 257 40.91 -2.74 -12.18
CA VAL A 257 40.07 -1.65 -12.70
C VAL A 257 38.88 -1.40 -11.77
N LEU A 258 38.13 -2.44 -11.35
CA LEU A 258 36.99 -2.27 -10.45
C LEU A 258 37.42 -1.70 -9.09
N LEU A 259 38.45 -2.27 -8.47
CA LEU A 259 38.93 -1.82 -7.16
C LEU A 259 39.52 -0.40 -7.22
N LYS A 260 40.21 -0.02 -8.32
CA LYS A 260 40.66 1.37 -8.52
C LYS A 260 39.49 2.34 -8.69
N ARG A 261 38.46 1.96 -9.47
CA ARG A 261 37.21 2.72 -9.63
C ARG A 261 36.48 2.94 -8.30
N LEU A 262 36.52 1.97 -7.38
CA LEU A 262 35.94 2.11 -6.04
C LEU A 262 36.74 3.06 -5.14
N VAL A 263 38.07 2.90 -5.04
CA VAL A 263 38.90 3.65 -4.06
C VAL A 263 39.36 5.03 -4.57
N ALA A 264 39.46 5.20 -5.88
CA ALA A 264 39.91 6.42 -6.56
C ALA A 264 39.13 6.64 -7.88
N PRO A 265 37.81 6.91 -7.81
CA PRO A 265 36.94 7.08 -8.99
C PRO A 265 37.40 8.21 -9.92
N GLY A 266 37.37 7.96 -11.22
CA GLY A 266 37.52 8.98 -12.26
C GLY A 266 36.25 9.82 -12.40
N ARG A 267 36.38 11.00 -13.03
CA ARG A 267 35.28 11.98 -13.20
C ARG A 267 34.06 11.47 -14.00
N MET A 268 34.18 10.32 -14.66
CA MET A 268 33.12 9.68 -15.45
C MET A 268 32.64 8.34 -14.84
N ASP A 269 33.16 7.94 -13.67
CA ASP A 269 32.80 6.67 -13.04
C ASP A 269 31.48 6.77 -12.26
N HIS A 270 30.44 6.08 -12.73
CA HIS A 270 29.16 5.98 -12.03
C HIS A 270 29.28 5.02 -10.83
N LEU A 271 29.28 5.55 -9.60
CA LEU A 271 29.29 4.74 -8.37
C LEU A 271 27.88 4.39 -7.92
N GLU A 272 27.26 3.46 -8.65
CA GLU A 272 25.91 2.94 -8.41
C GLU A 272 25.94 1.42 -8.25
N ALA A 273 25.14 0.88 -7.32
CA ALA A 273 25.11 -0.56 -7.02
C ALA A 273 24.86 -1.45 -8.25
N GLY A 274 23.96 -1.06 -9.16
CA GLY A 274 23.71 -1.81 -10.41
C GLY A 274 24.85 -1.73 -11.43
N SER A 275 25.67 -0.67 -11.39
CA SER A 275 26.85 -0.53 -12.25
C SER A 275 28.05 -1.30 -11.70
N ILE A 276 28.21 -1.33 -10.38
CA ILE A 276 29.24 -2.09 -9.66
C ILE A 276 28.89 -3.59 -9.69
N GLY A 277 27.63 -3.96 -9.51
CA GLY A 277 27.15 -5.34 -9.55
C GLY A 277 27.37 -6.00 -10.90
N ARG A 278 27.04 -5.33 -12.01
CA ARG A 278 27.35 -5.84 -13.38
C ARG A 278 28.85 -6.01 -13.60
N ALA A 279 29.67 -5.07 -13.14
CA ALA A 279 31.12 -5.22 -13.23
C ALA A 279 31.62 -6.44 -12.42
N ILE A 280 31.01 -6.77 -11.27
CA ILE A 280 31.31 -7.99 -10.52
C ILE A 280 30.83 -9.25 -11.25
N ASP A 281 29.71 -9.22 -11.98
CA ASP A 281 29.29 -10.33 -12.83
C ASP A 281 30.31 -10.59 -13.97
N ASP A 282 30.81 -9.53 -14.61
CA ASP A 282 31.90 -9.62 -15.59
C ASP A 282 33.20 -10.17 -14.97
N LEU A 283 33.51 -9.83 -13.71
CA LEU A 283 34.62 -10.45 -12.95
C LEU A 283 34.36 -11.94 -12.70
N ILE A 284 33.16 -12.32 -12.26
CA ILE A 284 32.76 -13.71 -11.99
C ILE A 284 32.93 -14.56 -13.27
N VAL A 285 32.51 -14.04 -14.42
CA VAL A 285 32.72 -14.68 -15.73
C VAL A 285 34.19 -14.73 -16.12
N THR A 286 34.97 -13.67 -15.92
CA THR A 286 36.38 -13.61 -16.34
C THR A 286 37.31 -14.46 -15.47
N VAL A 287 37.12 -14.43 -14.14
CA VAL A 287 37.81 -15.31 -13.19
C VAL A 287 37.38 -16.76 -13.41
N GLY A 288 36.10 -16.99 -13.73
CA GLY A 288 35.59 -18.30 -14.18
C GLY A 288 36.29 -18.81 -15.44
N ARG A 289 36.39 -17.99 -16.51
CA ARG A 289 37.14 -18.29 -17.74
C ARG A 289 38.64 -18.47 -17.52
N SER A 290 39.18 -17.96 -16.42
CA SER A 290 40.56 -18.23 -16.01
C SER A 290 40.71 -19.59 -15.31
N ALA A 291 39.61 -20.15 -14.79
CA ALA A 291 39.52 -21.55 -14.38
C ALA A 291 39.30 -22.50 -15.56
N THR A 292 38.70 -22.06 -16.68
CA THR A 292 38.40 -22.95 -17.82
C THR A 292 39.62 -23.46 -18.59
N ALA A 293 40.83 -22.99 -18.27
CA ALA A 293 42.08 -23.68 -18.62
C ALA A 293 42.23 -25.08 -17.94
N ARG A 294 41.34 -25.39 -16.99
CA ARG A 294 40.94 -26.74 -16.55
C ARG A 294 39.42 -26.78 -16.33
N ALA A 295 38.65 -26.36 -17.33
CA ALA A 295 37.24 -26.75 -17.40
C ALA A 295 37.17 -28.27 -17.63
N GLY A 296 36.06 -28.87 -17.19
CA GLY A 296 35.71 -30.20 -17.65
C GLY A 296 35.51 -30.27 -19.16
N ALA A 297 35.60 -31.48 -19.71
CA ALA A 297 35.40 -31.75 -21.12
C ALA A 297 34.20 -32.67 -21.34
N PHE A 298 33.50 -32.46 -22.44
CA PHE A 298 32.48 -33.38 -22.92
C PHE A 298 33.16 -34.57 -23.62
N VAL A 299 32.74 -35.81 -23.35
CA VAL A 299 33.30 -36.99 -24.02
C VAL A 299 32.38 -37.45 -25.15
N LEU A 300 32.93 -37.58 -26.37
CA LEU A 300 32.22 -38.06 -27.56
C LEU A 300 32.86 -39.35 -28.09
N THR A 301 32.04 -40.33 -28.43
CA THR A 301 32.45 -41.55 -29.16
C THR A 301 31.47 -41.83 -30.30
N PHE A 302 31.92 -42.59 -31.30
CA PHE A 302 31.09 -42.98 -32.44
C PHE A 302 30.53 -44.40 -32.29
N ASP A 303 29.29 -44.59 -32.75
CA ASP A 303 28.69 -45.90 -33.00
C ASP A 303 29.24 -46.46 -34.32
N ALA A 304 29.44 -47.78 -34.44
CA ALA A 304 29.88 -48.39 -35.70
C ALA A 304 28.85 -48.19 -36.83
N ALA A 305 27.58 -47.97 -36.49
CA ALA A 305 26.53 -47.63 -37.44
C ALA A 305 26.52 -46.16 -37.91
N ALA A 306 27.40 -45.30 -37.39
CA ALA A 306 27.31 -43.84 -37.59
C ALA A 306 27.71 -43.33 -38.98
N ARG A 307 28.17 -44.19 -39.90
CA ARG A 307 28.60 -43.87 -41.28
C ARG A 307 29.70 -42.80 -41.39
N LEU A 308 30.49 -42.63 -40.32
CA LEU A 308 31.45 -41.53 -40.16
C LEU A 308 32.42 -41.39 -41.35
N GLY A 309 32.99 -42.50 -41.82
CA GLY A 309 33.96 -42.48 -42.92
C GLY A 309 33.38 -42.06 -44.27
N GLU A 310 32.10 -42.33 -44.54
CA GLU A 310 31.44 -41.81 -45.76
C GLU A 310 31.16 -40.32 -45.63
N ALA A 311 30.64 -39.87 -44.48
CA ALA A 311 30.30 -38.47 -44.27
C ALA A 311 31.55 -37.56 -44.24
N ILE A 312 32.68 -38.04 -43.73
CA ILE A 312 33.96 -37.31 -43.77
C ILE A 312 34.62 -37.38 -45.15
N TYR A 313 34.47 -38.49 -45.89
CA TYR A 313 34.90 -38.54 -47.29
C TYR A 313 34.18 -37.46 -48.11
N ASP A 314 32.85 -37.34 -47.95
CA ASP A 314 32.05 -36.30 -48.61
C ASP A 314 32.42 -34.88 -48.13
N ALA A 315 32.56 -34.65 -46.80
CA ALA A 315 32.91 -33.33 -46.25
C ALA A 315 34.33 -32.87 -46.63
N SER A 316 35.30 -33.79 -46.68
CA SER A 316 36.68 -33.54 -47.12
C SER A 316 36.87 -33.62 -48.64
N GLN A 317 35.80 -33.76 -49.42
CA GLN A 317 35.81 -33.90 -50.89
C GLN A 317 36.76 -35.01 -51.39
N GLY A 318 36.94 -36.06 -50.59
CA GLY A 318 37.78 -37.21 -50.86
C GLY A 318 39.24 -37.12 -50.40
N GLU A 319 39.65 -36.06 -49.67
CA GLU A 319 41.02 -35.97 -49.10
C GLU A 319 41.29 -37.01 -48.00
N ILE A 320 40.27 -37.40 -47.23
CA ILE A 320 40.36 -38.44 -46.20
C ILE A 320 39.62 -39.69 -46.67
N ALA A 321 40.35 -40.79 -46.85
CA ALA A 321 39.76 -42.05 -47.32
C ALA A 321 38.87 -42.72 -46.26
N GLY A 322 37.85 -43.46 -46.72
CA GLY A 322 36.84 -44.09 -45.86
C GLY A 322 37.38 -45.14 -44.87
N ASP A 323 38.58 -45.65 -45.09
CA ASP A 323 39.30 -46.60 -44.22
C ASP A 323 40.31 -45.93 -43.26
N GLU A 324 40.65 -44.65 -43.45
CA GLU A 324 41.58 -43.91 -42.58
C GLU A 324 40.93 -43.41 -41.26
N TYR A 325 40.31 -44.33 -40.50
CA TYR A 325 39.51 -44.02 -39.30
C TYR A 325 40.24 -43.18 -38.24
N ARG A 326 41.57 -43.23 -38.15
CA ARG A 326 42.32 -42.34 -37.24
C ARG A 326 42.25 -40.87 -37.68
N ARG A 327 42.53 -40.59 -38.95
CA ARG A 327 42.44 -39.24 -39.55
C ARG A 327 41.01 -38.71 -39.57
N GLN A 328 40.03 -39.60 -39.73
CA GLN A 328 38.62 -39.25 -39.59
C GLN A 328 38.33 -38.66 -38.20
N LEU A 329 38.79 -39.31 -37.13
CA LEU A 329 38.63 -38.80 -35.76
C LEU A 329 39.43 -37.50 -35.52
N ASP A 330 40.66 -37.43 -36.03
CA ASP A 330 41.50 -36.21 -35.93
C ASP A 330 40.84 -35.01 -36.65
N TRP A 331 40.15 -35.25 -37.77
CA TRP A 331 39.39 -34.24 -38.51
C TRP A 331 38.12 -33.81 -37.76
N VAL A 332 37.37 -34.75 -37.16
CA VAL A 332 36.22 -34.42 -36.29
C VAL A 332 36.65 -33.58 -35.09
N GLN A 333 37.79 -33.89 -34.47
CA GLN A 333 38.32 -33.11 -33.36
C GLN A 333 38.60 -31.66 -33.81
N ALA A 334 39.24 -31.47 -34.97
CA ALA A 334 39.51 -30.15 -35.52
C ALA A 334 38.24 -29.37 -35.92
N ASP A 335 37.22 -30.04 -36.45
CA ASP A 335 35.91 -29.44 -36.82
C ASP A 335 35.11 -29.00 -35.57
N LEU A 336 35.19 -29.78 -34.48
CA LEU A 336 34.59 -29.41 -33.19
C LEU A 336 35.38 -28.30 -32.47
N ASP A 337 36.71 -28.33 -32.53
CA ASP A 337 37.58 -27.30 -31.93
C ASP A 337 37.45 -25.94 -32.64
N ALA A 338 37.00 -25.91 -33.90
CA ALA A 338 36.67 -24.69 -34.62
C ALA A 338 35.37 -24.02 -34.12
N GLY A 339 34.44 -24.79 -33.56
CA GLY A 339 33.20 -24.30 -32.95
C GLY A 339 32.01 -25.23 -33.21
N ALA A 340 31.22 -25.50 -32.16
CA ALA A 340 30.07 -26.39 -32.25
C ALA A 340 28.86 -25.87 -31.45
N THR A 341 27.67 -26.03 -32.01
CA THR A 341 26.37 -25.74 -31.38
C THR A 341 25.64 -27.04 -31.08
N LEU A 342 25.26 -27.23 -29.83
CA LEU A 342 24.39 -28.31 -29.38
C LEU A 342 22.93 -27.88 -29.49
N LEU A 343 22.09 -28.74 -30.04
CA LEU A 343 20.65 -28.55 -30.14
C LEU A 343 19.93 -29.52 -29.20
N VAL A 344 19.10 -28.97 -28.32
CA VAL A 344 18.38 -29.68 -27.26
C VAL A 344 16.88 -29.60 -27.54
N PRO A 345 16.15 -30.73 -27.68
CA PRO A 345 14.69 -30.70 -27.81
C PRO A 345 14.04 -30.14 -26.53
N GLN A 346 13.04 -29.25 -26.67
CA GLN A 346 12.33 -28.65 -25.53
C GLN A 346 11.68 -29.68 -24.59
N ALA A 347 11.35 -30.87 -25.11
CA ALA A 347 10.93 -32.03 -24.32
C ALA A 347 12.05 -33.09 -24.27
N PHE A 348 12.87 -33.07 -23.22
CA PHE A 348 14.02 -33.96 -23.06
C PHE A 348 13.77 -35.10 -22.05
N ASP A 349 13.75 -36.34 -22.54
CA ASP A 349 13.81 -37.57 -21.74
C ASP A 349 15.25 -38.12 -21.80
N PRO A 350 16.03 -38.12 -20.69
CA PRO A 350 17.40 -38.63 -20.69
C PRO A 350 17.55 -40.08 -21.19
N GLY A 351 16.50 -40.89 -21.08
CA GLY A 351 16.48 -42.28 -21.52
C GLY A 351 16.03 -42.50 -22.96
N ARG A 352 15.51 -41.48 -23.67
CA ARG A 352 14.88 -41.62 -25.00
C ARG A 352 15.21 -40.51 -26.02
N SER A 353 15.38 -39.27 -25.59
CA SER A 353 15.64 -38.14 -26.50
C SER A 353 17.03 -38.24 -27.13
N GLN A 354 17.17 -37.67 -28.32
CA GLN A 354 18.46 -37.48 -29.00
C GLN A 354 18.82 -36.00 -28.99
N LEU A 355 20.11 -35.70 -28.85
CA LEU A 355 20.67 -34.37 -29.05
C LEU A 355 21.25 -34.28 -30.47
N ARG A 356 21.42 -33.07 -31.00
CA ARG A 356 22.12 -32.87 -32.29
C ARG A 356 23.28 -31.91 -32.08
N LEU A 357 24.47 -32.28 -32.53
CA LEU A 357 25.66 -31.44 -32.46
C LEU A 357 25.99 -30.96 -33.87
N VAL A 358 26.11 -29.64 -34.05
CA VAL A 358 26.24 -28.99 -35.36
C VAL A 358 27.51 -28.14 -35.38
N THR A 359 28.38 -28.40 -36.35
CA THR A 359 29.55 -27.56 -36.68
C THR A 359 29.29 -26.84 -38.00
N ASP A 360 30.25 -26.08 -38.54
CA ASP A 360 30.08 -25.49 -39.87
C ASP A 360 30.09 -26.51 -41.02
N ASN A 361 30.73 -27.68 -40.84
CA ASN A 361 30.78 -28.72 -41.86
C ASN A 361 29.81 -29.88 -41.64
N MET A 362 29.41 -30.17 -40.39
CA MET A 362 28.79 -31.44 -40.00
C MET A 362 27.57 -31.31 -39.09
N VAL A 363 26.76 -32.37 -39.07
CA VAL A 363 25.67 -32.62 -38.12
C VAL A 363 25.80 -34.04 -37.57
N TYR A 364 25.92 -34.16 -36.25
CA TYR A 364 25.97 -35.43 -35.53
C TYR A 364 24.68 -35.65 -34.74
N ARG A 365 24.11 -36.86 -34.79
CA ARG A 365 22.95 -37.25 -33.96
C ARG A 365 23.44 -38.06 -32.75
N LEU A 366 23.26 -37.52 -31.56
CA LEU A 366 23.81 -38.05 -30.30
C LEU A 366 22.75 -38.75 -29.45
N ARG A 367 23.15 -39.83 -28.77
CA ARG A 367 22.42 -40.45 -27.66
C ARG A 367 23.32 -40.60 -26.43
N ALA A 368 22.70 -40.86 -25.28
CA ALA A 368 23.39 -41.35 -24.10
C ALA A 368 24.25 -42.60 -24.40
N PHE A 369 25.38 -42.70 -23.71
CA PHE A 369 26.00 -44.00 -23.45
C PHE A 369 25.05 -44.86 -22.60
N ARG A 370 25.18 -46.19 -22.70
CA ARG A 370 24.36 -47.11 -21.89
C ARG A 370 25.25 -48.10 -21.14
N ASP A 371 25.16 -48.04 -19.82
CA ASP A 371 25.78 -49.01 -18.91
C ASP A 371 24.68 -49.71 -18.09
N GLY A 372 24.73 -51.04 -17.99
CA GLY A 372 23.67 -51.86 -17.39
C GLY A 372 22.24 -51.67 -17.97
N GLY A 373 22.10 -50.94 -19.09
CA GLY A 373 20.81 -50.48 -19.65
C GLY A 373 20.40 -49.06 -19.26
N VAL A 374 20.98 -48.51 -18.18
CA VAL A 374 20.81 -47.12 -17.73
C VAL A 374 21.42 -46.17 -18.76
N ALA A 375 20.76 -45.05 -19.04
CA ALA A 375 21.29 -44.01 -19.91
C ALA A 375 22.16 -43.04 -19.10
N LEU A 376 23.40 -42.82 -19.53
CA LEU A 376 24.36 -41.90 -18.91
C LEU A 376 24.83 -40.90 -19.98
N TRP A 377 24.78 -39.61 -19.65
CA TRP A 377 25.11 -38.51 -20.57
C TRP A 377 26.46 -37.85 -20.27
N ASP A 378 27.29 -38.43 -19.40
CA ASP A 378 28.71 -38.08 -19.24
C ASP A 378 29.60 -38.60 -20.40
N ILE A 379 29.05 -39.48 -21.25
CA ILE A 379 29.58 -39.88 -22.55
C ILE A 379 28.45 -39.82 -23.57
N ALA A 380 28.61 -39.05 -24.64
CA ALA A 380 27.70 -39.08 -25.79
C ALA A 380 28.18 -40.09 -26.84
N VAL A 381 27.21 -40.80 -27.44
CA VAL A 381 27.45 -41.71 -28.58
C VAL A 381 26.78 -41.14 -29.82
N ALA A 382 27.56 -40.75 -30.82
CA ALA A 382 27.06 -40.35 -32.13
C ALA A 382 26.57 -41.58 -32.91
N GLN A 383 25.28 -41.59 -33.25
CA GLN A 383 24.60 -42.65 -34.01
C GLN A 383 24.57 -42.42 -35.53
N GLY A 384 24.95 -41.22 -35.97
CA GLY A 384 24.97 -40.81 -37.36
C GLY A 384 25.71 -39.48 -37.49
N ALA A 385 26.58 -39.40 -38.50
CA ALA A 385 27.25 -38.18 -38.94
C ALA A 385 26.82 -37.88 -40.38
N GLU A 386 26.46 -36.62 -40.65
CA GLU A 386 25.92 -36.17 -41.93
C GLU A 386 26.53 -34.80 -42.27
N VAL A 387 26.86 -34.55 -43.55
CA VAL A 387 27.39 -33.24 -44.00
C VAL A 387 26.31 -32.15 -43.88
N ARG A 388 26.67 -30.95 -43.42
CA ARG A 388 25.72 -29.85 -43.16
C ARG A 388 25.13 -29.29 -44.47
N GLY A 389 23.92 -29.75 -44.80
CA GLY A 389 23.18 -29.28 -45.97
C GLY A 389 22.65 -27.84 -45.85
N SER A 390 22.47 -27.17 -46.98
CA SER A 390 22.07 -25.74 -47.10
C SER A 390 20.63 -25.39 -46.69
N ARG A 391 19.89 -26.35 -46.11
CA ARG A 391 18.57 -26.13 -45.49
C ARG A 391 18.49 -26.91 -44.19
N PHE A 392 18.75 -26.22 -43.09
CA PHE A 392 18.54 -26.72 -41.74
C PHE A 392 17.25 -26.12 -41.17
N SER A 393 16.46 -26.91 -40.46
CA SER A 393 15.30 -26.45 -39.69
C SER A 393 15.53 -26.82 -38.22
N LEU A 394 15.36 -25.86 -37.31
CA LEU A 394 15.54 -26.10 -35.88
C LEU A 394 14.46 -27.05 -35.34
N GLY A 395 13.19 -26.81 -35.71
CA GLY A 395 12.05 -27.43 -35.03
C GLY A 395 11.91 -26.91 -33.60
N ASP A 396 11.36 -27.73 -32.71
CA ASP A 396 11.12 -27.40 -31.29
C ASP A 396 12.38 -27.68 -30.44
N ALA A 397 13.53 -27.12 -30.85
CA ALA A 397 14.82 -27.32 -30.22
C ALA A 397 15.57 -25.99 -29.99
N GLU A 398 16.23 -25.89 -28.84
CA GLU A 398 16.99 -24.70 -28.43
C GLU A 398 18.48 -24.85 -28.78
N GLU A 399 19.14 -23.74 -29.11
CA GLU A 399 20.55 -23.70 -29.52
C GLU A 399 21.47 -23.30 -28.37
N HIS A 400 22.48 -24.12 -28.08
CA HIS A 400 23.51 -23.84 -27.07
C HIS A 400 24.90 -23.95 -27.71
N ALA A 401 25.60 -22.82 -27.86
CA ALA A 401 26.99 -22.82 -28.29
C ALA A 401 27.88 -23.47 -27.22
N LEU A 402 28.63 -24.51 -27.60
CA LEU A 402 29.56 -25.17 -26.68
C LEU A 402 30.80 -24.28 -26.49
N THR A 403 31.17 -24.05 -25.22
CA THR A 403 32.34 -23.22 -24.85
C THR A 403 33.40 -24.01 -24.08
N GLN A 404 33.17 -25.31 -23.94
CA GLN A 404 34.02 -26.30 -23.29
C GLN A 404 34.43 -27.34 -24.34
N GLY A 405 35.67 -27.84 -24.24
CA GLY A 405 36.20 -28.78 -25.24
C GLY A 405 35.44 -30.11 -25.29
N VAL A 406 35.26 -30.63 -26.50
CA VAL A 406 34.74 -31.99 -26.74
C VAL A 406 35.94 -32.89 -27.03
N ILE A 407 36.15 -33.94 -26.24
CA ILE A 407 37.19 -34.95 -26.52
C ILE A 407 36.57 -36.07 -27.35
N VAL A 408 37.04 -36.20 -28.59
CA VAL A 408 36.70 -37.29 -29.50
C VAL A 408 37.48 -38.55 -29.13
N THR A 409 36.80 -39.70 -29.10
CA THR A 409 37.39 -41.01 -28.79
C THR A 409 37.00 -42.05 -29.84
N ALA A 410 37.89 -42.99 -30.13
CA ALA A 410 37.74 -43.91 -31.26
C ALA A 410 36.72 -45.03 -31.00
N ASN A 411 36.39 -45.30 -29.73
CA ASN A 411 35.47 -46.36 -29.32
C ASN A 411 35.02 -46.18 -27.86
N ALA A 412 33.94 -46.87 -27.49
CA ALA A 412 33.35 -46.86 -26.16
C ALA A 412 34.32 -47.14 -24.99
N ARG A 413 35.35 -47.97 -25.19
CA ARG A 413 36.32 -48.27 -24.14
C ARG A 413 37.28 -47.09 -23.92
N GLU A 414 37.78 -46.48 -24.99
CA GLU A 414 38.60 -45.26 -24.91
C GLU A 414 37.78 -44.08 -24.33
N ALA A 415 36.47 -44.03 -24.60
CA ALA A 415 35.54 -43.10 -23.96
C ALA A 415 35.42 -43.33 -22.44
N GLN A 416 35.23 -44.58 -22.00
CA GLN A 416 35.17 -44.93 -20.57
C GLN A 416 36.50 -44.67 -19.85
N GLU A 417 37.63 -45.01 -20.47
CA GLU A 417 38.98 -44.73 -19.93
C GLU A 417 39.25 -43.20 -19.86
N THR A 418 38.77 -42.43 -20.83
CA THR A 418 38.86 -40.95 -20.84
C THR A 418 37.98 -40.31 -19.77
N ARG A 419 36.71 -40.72 -19.65
CA ARG A 419 35.78 -40.29 -18.60
C ARG A 419 36.33 -40.65 -17.21
N GLY A 420 36.89 -41.84 -17.05
CA GLY A 420 37.56 -42.27 -15.81
C GLY A 420 38.78 -41.42 -15.44
N ARG A 421 39.53 -40.91 -16.43
CA ARG A 421 40.65 -39.99 -16.23
C ARG A 421 40.21 -38.57 -15.86
N LEU A 422 39.06 -38.11 -16.37
CA LEU A 422 38.47 -36.80 -16.05
C LEU A 422 37.77 -36.81 -14.68
N GLY A 423 37.11 -37.89 -14.30
CA GLY A 423 36.37 -37.99 -13.04
C GLY A 423 35.24 -36.95 -12.96
N PRO A 424 35.23 -36.04 -11.97
CA PRO A 424 34.22 -34.97 -11.88
C PRO A 424 34.37 -33.89 -12.97
N ASP A 425 35.49 -33.87 -13.70
CA ASP A 425 35.73 -32.98 -14.83
C ASP A 425 35.22 -33.58 -16.17
N ALA A 426 34.43 -34.65 -16.13
CA ALA A 426 33.64 -35.12 -17.28
C ALA A 426 32.27 -34.43 -17.29
N LEU A 427 31.97 -33.67 -18.36
CA LEU A 427 30.74 -32.89 -18.43
C LEU A 427 29.56 -33.72 -18.95
N ASP A 428 28.40 -33.53 -18.32
CA ASP A 428 27.15 -34.18 -18.70
C ASP A 428 26.47 -33.41 -19.85
N TRP A 429 26.36 -34.06 -21.02
CA TRP A 429 25.72 -33.52 -22.23
C TRP A 429 24.23 -33.18 -22.05
N SER A 430 23.55 -33.76 -21.06
CA SER A 430 22.16 -33.43 -20.71
C SER A 430 22.02 -32.23 -19.78
N GLY A 431 23.12 -31.69 -19.24
CA GLY A 431 23.10 -30.52 -18.34
C GLY A 431 22.43 -29.27 -18.94
N PHE A 432 22.45 -29.13 -20.28
CA PHE A 432 21.73 -28.07 -20.99
C PHE A 432 20.20 -28.21 -20.90
N ALA A 433 19.67 -29.44 -20.92
CA ALA A 433 18.24 -29.70 -20.74
C ALA A 433 17.76 -29.49 -19.29
N ALA A 434 18.70 -29.39 -18.33
CA ALA A 434 18.41 -29.07 -16.93
C ALA A 434 18.43 -27.55 -16.65
N GLN A 435 18.88 -26.71 -17.59
CA GLN A 435 18.57 -25.28 -17.60
C GLN A 435 17.14 -25.05 -18.12
N ALA A 436 16.18 -25.72 -17.49
CA ALA A 436 14.80 -25.28 -17.54
C ALA A 436 14.75 -23.80 -17.11
N ARG A 437 13.81 -23.05 -17.68
CA ARG A 437 13.46 -21.74 -17.13
C ARG A 437 13.24 -21.91 -15.63
N GLU A 438 13.85 -21.05 -14.83
CA GLU A 438 13.20 -20.68 -13.59
C GLU A 438 11.84 -20.11 -14.00
N VAL A 439 10.80 -20.93 -13.85
CA VAL A 439 9.45 -20.40 -13.70
C VAL A 439 9.53 -19.65 -12.39
N GLU A 440 9.85 -18.35 -12.47
CA GLU A 440 9.75 -17.43 -11.35
C GLU A 440 8.32 -17.56 -10.83
N VAL A 441 8.15 -18.32 -9.75
CA VAL A 441 6.87 -18.43 -9.05
C VAL A 441 6.50 -16.99 -8.70
N PRO A 442 5.44 -16.40 -9.29
CA PRO A 442 5.27 -14.96 -9.25
C PRO A 442 5.27 -14.49 -7.82
N SER A 443 6.22 -13.60 -7.48
CA SER A 443 6.44 -13.20 -6.09
C SER A 443 5.12 -12.73 -5.47
N GLU A 444 4.93 -12.96 -4.16
CA GLU A 444 3.68 -12.55 -3.48
C GLU A 444 3.43 -11.04 -3.68
N THR A 445 4.50 -10.24 -3.82
CA THR A 445 4.47 -8.85 -4.31
C THR A 445 3.84 -8.68 -5.69
N ALA A 446 4.29 -9.41 -6.70
CA ALA A 446 3.74 -9.34 -8.06
C ALA A 446 2.26 -9.78 -8.10
N ALA A 447 1.89 -10.85 -7.39
CA ALA A 447 0.51 -11.31 -7.29
C ALA A 447 -0.42 -10.24 -6.67
N ILE A 448 0.01 -9.59 -5.59
CA ILE A 448 -0.73 -8.51 -4.94
C ILE A 448 -0.77 -7.25 -5.82
N ARG A 449 0.31 -6.90 -6.53
CA ARG A 449 0.33 -5.80 -7.49
C ARG A 449 -0.64 -6.03 -8.65
N ARG A 450 -0.63 -7.23 -9.25
CA ARG A 450 -1.58 -7.64 -10.31
C ARG A 450 -3.04 -7.55 -9.84
N ALA A 451 -3.32 -8.01 -8.62
CA ALA A 451 -4.65 -7.94 -8.02
C ALA A 451 -5.13 -6.49 -7.78
N LEU A 452 -4.26 -5.61 -7.26
CA LEU A 452 -4.58 -4.18 -7.08
C LEU A 452 -4.77 -3.45 -8.41
N MET A 453 -3.92 -3.75 -9.40
CA MET A 453 -4.05 -3.25 -10.76
C MET A 453 -5.38 -3.69 -11.38
N LEU A 454 -5.79 -4.95 -11.20
CA LEU A 454 -7.07 -5.45 -11.69
C LEU A 454 -8.27 -4.71 -11.07
N VAL A 455 -8.26 -4.43 -9.76
CA VAL A 455 -9.29 -3.57 -9.12
C VAL A 455 -9.32 -2.19 -9.79
N GLN A 456 -8.15 -1.56 -9.97
CA GLN A 456 -8.05 -0.21 -10.52
C GLN A 456 -8.47 -0.14 -12.00
N VAL A 457 -8.14 -1.16 -12.79
CA VAL A 457 -8.52 -1.28 -14.20
C VAL A 457 -10.03 -1.49 -14.34
N VAL A 458 -10.64 -2.35 -13.52
CA VAL A 458 -12.10 -2.57 -13.55
C VAL A 458 -12.86 -1.31 -13.13
N GLU A 459 -12.39 -0.58 -12.11
CA GLU A 459 -12.95 0.75 -11.76
C GLU A 459 -12.83 1.75 -12.93
N ALA A 460 -11.66 1.83 -13.56
CA ALA A 460 -11.42 2.76 -14.66
C ALA A 460 -12.25 2.42 -15.92
N VAL A 461 -12.41 1.13 -16.26
CA VAL A 461 -13.30 0.68 -17.35
C VAL A 461 -14.76 0.96 -17.03
N VAL A 462 -15.20 0.75 -15.78
CA VAL A 462 -16.54 1.14 -15.32
C VAL A 462 -16.78 2.64 -15.49
N LYS A 463 -15.79 3.49 -15.19
CA LYS A 463 -15.90 4.96 -15.41
C LYS A 463 -15.83 5.37 -16.87
N ALA A 464 -15.05 4.69 -17.70
CA ALA A 464 -15.05 4.93 -19.14
C ALA A 464 -16.38 4.56 -19.82
N LEU A 465 -17.13 3.58 -19.27
CA LEU A 465 -18.48 3.24 -19.71
C LEU A 465 -19.58 4.22 -19.21
N GLU A 466 -19.22 5.20 -18.37
CA GLU A 466 -20.09 6.34 -18.02
C GLU A 466 -19.85 7.57 -18.92
N VAL A 467 -19.01 7.44 -19.96
CA VAL A 467 -18.89 8.38 -21.08
C VAL A 467 -19.86 7.96 -22.19
N TYR A 468 -20.99 8.64 -22.31
CA TYR A 468 -22.13 8.22 -23.13
C TYR A 468 -22.02 8.70 -24.59
N PRO A 469 -22.08 7.81 -25.60
CA PRO A 469 -22.16 8.21 -27.01
C PRO A 469 -23.47 8.94 -27.31
N ILE A 470 -23.41 10.07 -28.02
CA ILE A 470 -24.56 10.94 -28.30
C ILE A 470 -24.69 11.35 -29.77
N GLU A 471 -25.94 11.51 -30.20
CA GLU A 471 -26.35 12.05 -31.48
C GLU A 471 -26.92 13.46 -31.28
N VAL A 472 -26.32 14.45 -31.92
CA VAL A 472 -26.82 15.84 -31.94
C VAL A 472 -27.96 15.95 -32.97
N LEU A 473 -29.10 16.49 -32.54
CA LEU A 473 -30.33 16.57 -33.34
C LEU A 473 -30.63 17.97 -33.88
N GLU A 474 -30.22 18.98 -33.12
CA GLU A 474 -30.46 20.39 -33.39
C GLU A 474 -29.44 21.23 -32.60
N SER A 475 -28.92 22.29 -33.19
CA SER A 475 -28.11 23.30 -32.51
C SER A 475 -28.54 24.69 -32.97
N GLY A 476 -28.41 25.70 -32.11
CA GLY A 476 -28.89 27.04 -32.42
C GLY A 476 -28.64 28.05 -31.32
N ARG A 477 -29.32 29.20 -31.42
CA ARG A 477 -29.28 30.26 -30.40
C ARG A 477 -30.69 30.70 -30.02
N ALA A 478 -30.95 30.83 -28.72
CA ALA A 478 -32.22 31.27 -28.16
C ALA A 478 -31.95 32.28 -27.03
N GLY A 479 -32.64 33.43 -27.04
CA GLY A 479 -32.44 34.48 -26.02
C GLY A 479 -31.00 35.02 -25.92
N GLY A 480 -30.17 34.86 -26.96
CA GLY A 480 -28.75 35.22 -26.98
C GLY A 480 -27.78 34.12 -26.50
N ARG A 481 -28.29 33.04 -25.92
CA ARG A 481 -27.50 31.85 -25.48
C ARG A 481 -27.45 30.80 -26.59
N ARG A 482 -26.36 30.03 -26.67
CA ARG A 482 -26.27 28.85 -27.56
C ARG A 482 -26.97 27.66 -26.91
N PHE A 483 -27.59 26.79 -27.71
CA PHE A 483 -28.15 25.54 -27.23
C PHE A 483 -27.89 24.39 -28.19
N VAL A 484 -27.95 23.17 -27.66
CA VAL A 484 -27.95 21.91 -28.41
C VAL A 484 -29.05 20.99 -27.88
N VAL A 485 -29.70 20.25 -28.77
CA VAL A 485 -30.62 19.16 -28.45
C VAL A 485 -29.98 17.85 -28.87
N LEU A 486 -29.85 16.90 -27.94
CA LEU A 486 -29.12 15.65 -28.14
C LEU A 486 -29.87 14.43 -27.59
N ARG A 487 -29.48 13.25 -28.03
CA ARG A 487 -29.93 11.95 -27.49
C ARG A 487 -28.77 10.96 -27.45
N ALA A 488 -28.94 9.82 -26.77
CA ALA A 488 -27.96 8.72 -26.87
C ALA A 488 -27.90 8.16 -28.30
N GLU A 489 -26.71 7.80 -28.77
CA GLU A 489 -26.49 7.14 -30.07
C GLU A 489 -27.15 5.74 -30.06
N PRO A 490 -28.11 5.45 -30.96
CA PRO A 490 -28.81 4.17 -30.97
C PRO A 490 -27.93 3.04 -31.48
N ASN A 491 -28.02 1.85 -30.86
CA ASN A 491 -27.26 0.65 -31.21
C ASN A 491 -25.72 0.81 -31.16
N ASN A 492 -25.21 1.73 -30.33
CA ASN A 492 -23.78 1.90 -30.14
C ASN A 492 -23.13 0.65 -29.51
N GLU A 493 -21.82 0.45 -29.76
CA GLU A 493 -21.09 -0.74 -29.33
C GLU A 493 -20.94 -0.85 -27.79
N ARG A 494 -20.91 0.29 -27.09
CA ARG A 494 -20.75 0.35 -25.62
C ARG A 494 -21.95 -0.23 -24.89
N ASP A 495 -23.16 0.06 -25.35
CA ASP A 495 -24.40 -0.49 -24.77
C ASP A 495 -24.36 -2.03 -24.71
N GLY A 496 -23.77 -2.67 -25.71
CA GLY A 496 -23.60 -4.13 -25.78
C GLY A 496 -22.63 -4.72 -24.75
N VAL A 497 -21.68 -3.93 -24.23
CA VAL A 497 -20.76 -4.35 -23.16
C VAL A 497 -21.27 -3.90 -21.79
N ALA A 498 -21.70 -2.64 -21.67
CA ALA A 498 -22.33 -2.07 -20.48
C ALA A 498 -23.43 -3.00 -19.94
N LYS A 499 -24.32 -3.47 -20.81
CA LYS A 499 -25.41 -4.40 -20.47
C LYS A 499 -24.93 -5.76 -19.94
N LYS A 500 -23.82 -6.29 -20.43
CA LYS A 500 -23.23 -7.56 -19.95
C LYS A 500 -22.62 -7.37 -18.56
N VAL A 501 -21.84 -6.31 -18.38
CA VAL A 501 -21.23 -5.92 -17.09
C VAL A 501 -22.30 -5.55 -16.05
N GLY A 502 -23.47 -5.11 -16.49
CA GLY A 502 -24.64 -4.80 -15.66
C GLY A 502 -24.86 -3.31 -15.40
N LEU A 503 -24.23 -2.46 -16.21
CA LEU A 503 -24.53 -1.04 -16.35
C LEU A 503 -25.78 -0.84 -17.21
N LEU A 504 -26.30 0.39 -17.23
CA LEU A 504 -27.41 0.77 -18.10
C LEU A 504 -26.90 1.10 -19.50
N GLU A 505 -27.63 0.65 -20.51
CA GLU A 505 -27.52 1.14 -21.90
C GLU A 505 -27.69 2.66 -21.93
N SER A 506 -26.95 3.36 -22.80
CA SER A 506 -26.79 4.82 -22.78
C SER A 506 -28.13 5.57 -22.82
N ALA A 507 -29.10 5.10 -23.61
CA ALA A 507 -30.45 5.67 -23.65
C ALA A 507 -31.20 5.57 -22.30
N ASN A 508 -30.97 4.49 -21.55
CA ASN A 508 -31.52 4.28 -20.21
C ASN A 508 -30.71 5.03 -19.13
N ALA A 509 -29.40 5.19 -19.33
CA ALA A 509 -28.53 5.98 -18.45
C ALA A 509 -28.87 7.48 -18.51
N LEU A 510 -28.90 8.09 -19.70
CA LEU A 510 -29.27 9.51 -19.86
C LEU A 510 -30.68 9.78 -19.33
N ARG A 511 -31.62 8.86 -19.58
CA ARG A 511 -32.98 8.95 -19.03
C ARG A 511 -32.98 8.93 -17.51
N ARG A 512 -32.20 8.05 -16.90
CA ARG A 512 -32.09 7.98 -15.44
C ARG A 512 -31.50 9.28 -14.85
N LEU A 513 -30.45 9.82 -15.46
CA LEU A 513 -29.81 11.07 -15.04
C LEU A 513 -30.77 12.27 -15.12
N PHE A 514 -31.36 12.50 -16.31
CA PHE A 514 -32.12 13.72 -16.61
C PHE A 514 -33.65 13.64 -16.37
N GLU A 515 -34.26 12.45 -16.25
CA GLU A 515 -35.68 12.30 -15.87
C GLU A 515 -35.93 11.70 -14.49
N GLU A 516 -35.01 10.90 -13.94
CA GLU A 516 -35.26 10.20 -12.67
C GLU A 516 -34.51 10.81 -11.49
N GLU A 517 -33.21 11.03 -11.59
CA GLU A 517 -32.37 11.38 -10.43
C GLU A 517 -32.19 12.89 -10.23
N HIS A 518 -32.20 13.70 -11.31
CA HIS A 518 -32.15 15.18 -11.31
C HIS A 518 -30.94 15.83 -10.60
N GLN A 519 -30.20 15.13 -9.74
CA GLN A 519 -29.02 15.64 -9.06
C GLN A 519 -27.82 15.78 -10.01
N ASP A 520 -27.67 14.80 -10.90
CA ASP A 520 -26.62 14.81 -11.93
C ASP A 520 -27.03 15.68 -13.12
N ALA A 521 -28.33 15.98 -13.27
CA ALA A 521 -28.81 17.03 -14.18
C ALA A 521 -28.34 18.43 -13.75
N GLU A 522 -28.15 18.68 -12.44
CA GLU A 522 -27.56 19.91 -11.89
C GLU A 522 -26.01 19.91 -11.95
N ALA A 523 -25.37 18.81 -12.37
CA ALA A 523 -23.94 18.78 -12.60
C ALA A 523 -23.58 19.55 -13.89
N LYS A 524 -22.34 20.04 -13.96
CA LYS A 524 -21.76 20.53 -15.21
C LYS A 524 -21.31 19.35 -16.06
N TRP A 525 -21.70 19.37 -17.34
CA TRP A 525 -21.36 18.36 -18.33
C TRP A 525 -20.35 18.92 -19.33
N ARG A 526 -19.70 18.03 -20.08
CA ARG A 526 -18.94 18.37 -21.29
C ARG A 526 -19.42 17.52 -22.46
N ILE A 527 -19.49 18.15 -23.63
CA ILE A 527 -19.63 17.48 -24.91
C ILE A 527 -18.23 17.41 -25.52
N SER A 528 -17.76 16.19 -25.78
CA SER A 528 -16.40 15.89 -26.20
C SER A 528 -16.39 15.03 -27.46
N GLN A 529 -15.36 15.17 -28.31
CA GLN A 529 -15.09 14.20 -29.37
C GLN A 529 -14.26 13.00 -28.88
N ALA A 530 -13.64 13.10 -27.68
CA ALA A 530 -12.90 12.00 -27.09
C ALA A 530 -13.85 10.91 -26.59
N SER A 531 -13.58 9.65 -26.95
CA SER A 531 -14.37 8.49 -26.53
C SER A 531 -13.86 7.89 -25.21
N SER A 532 -12.55 7.72 -25.08
CA SER A 532 -11.86 7.08 -23.94
C SER A 532 -11.60 8.05 -22.78
N LEU A 533 -11.13 7.51 -21.65
CA LEU A 533 -10.49 8.30 -20.61
C LEU A 533 -8.99 8.53 -20.93
N GLY A 534 -8.45 9.64 -20.46
CA GLY A 534 -7.05 10.06 -20.65
C GLY A 534 -6.70 10.64 -22.03
N ALA A 535 -7.61 10.54 -23.00
CA ALA A 535 -7.44 11.13 -24.33
C ALA A 535 -7.51 12.67 -24.32
N THR A 536 -6.87 13.29 -25.31
CA THR A 536 -6.80 14.75 -25.45
C THR A 536 -8.17 15.39 -25.62
N ARG A 537 -8.51 16.34 -24.72
CA ARG A 537 -9.81 17.03 -24.63
C ARG A 537 -9.83 18.40 -25.33
N ALA A 538 -9.14 18.53 -26.46
CA ALA A 538 -9.09 19.78 -27.22
C ALA A 538 -10.45 19.98 -27.93
N GLY A 539 -11.15 21.07 -27.60
CA GLY A 539 -12.50 21.34 -28.12
C GLY A 539 -13.65 20.74 -27.29
N ASP A 540 -13.41 20.30 -26.05
CA ASP A 540 -14.47 19.97 -25.09
C ASP A 540 -15.33 21.22 -24.78
N VAL A 541 -16.61 21.21 -25.15
CA VAL A 541 -17.56 22.32 -24.91
C VAL A 541 -18.32 22.07 -23.61
N VAL A 542 -18.50 23.10 -22.76
CA VAL A 542 -19.24 22.95 -21.50
C VAL A 542 -20.75 22.97 -21.78
N ALA A 543 -21.46 22.01 -21.19
CA ALA A 543 -22.90 21.85 -21.34
C ALA A 543 -23.60 21.92 -19.99
N SER A 544 -24.65 22.72 -19.90
CA SER A 544 -25.55 22.81 -18.74
C SER A 544 -26.94 22.34 -19.16
N PHE A 545 -27.51 21.34 -18.47
CA PHE A 545 -28.81 20.79 -18.82
C PHE A 545 -29.93 21.82 -18.61
N VAL A 546 -30.91 21.85 -19.52
CA VAL A 546 -32.03 22.81 -19.51
C VAL A 546 -33.36 22.10 -19.31
N ASP A 547 -33.77 21.26 -20.27
CA ASP A 547 -35.06 20.56 -20.23
C ASP A 547 -35.06 19.28 -21.09
N VAL A 548 -36.03 18.40 -20.81
CA VAL A 548 -36.32 17.21 -21.63
C VAL A 548 -37.33 17.62 -22.70
N VAL A 549 -37.01 17.34 -23.97
CA VAL A 549 -37.79 17.78 -25.12
C VAL A 549 -38.20 16.60 -26.01
N GLU A 550 -39.24 16.81 -26.82
CA GLU A 550 -39.66 15.84 -27.83
C GLU A 550 -39.32 16.37 -29.24
N HIS A 551 -38.33 15.74 -29.87
CA HIS A 551 -37.87 16.07 -31.22
C HIS A 551 -38.35 15.02 -32.21
N ARG A 552 -39.23 15.40 -33.15
CA ARG A 552 -39.77 14.51 -34.20
C ARG A 552 -40.35 13.19 -33.66
N GLY A 553 -41.11 13.24 -32.55
CA GLY A 553 -41.72 12.06 -31.92
C GLY A 553 -40.73 11.17 -31.14
N ARG A 554 -39.54 11.68 -30.82
CA ARG A 554 -38.51 10.99 -30.03
C ARG A 554 -38.06 11.89 -28.88
N ARG A 555 -37.77 11.28 -27.73
CA ARG A 555 -37.21 11.99 -26.57
C ARG A 555 -35.78 12.42 -26.82
N ALA A 556 -35.45 13.63 -26.39
CA ALA A 556 -34.14 14.22 -26.42
C ALA A 556 -33.95 15.18 -25.22
N TYR A 557 -32.73 15.65 -25.02
CA TYR A 557 -32.32 16.48 -23.90
C TYR A 557 -31.71 17.77 -24.44
N ARG A 558 -32.15 18.94 -23.96
CA ARG A 558 -31.59 20.23 -24.33
C ARG A 558 -30.53 20.66 -23.32
N PHE A 559 -29.42 21.19 -23.83
CA PHE A 559 -28.37 21.82 -23.04
C PHE A 559 -28.11 23.24 -23.55
N GLU A 560 -27.82 24.15 -22.64
CA GLU A 560 -27.15 25.41 -22.91
C GLU A 560 -25.64 25.14 -23.00
N ILE A 561 -24.97 25.73 -23.99
CA ILE A 561 -23.52 25.57 -24.21
C ILE A 561 -22.84 26.93 -24.27
N ASP A 562 -21.58 26.99 -23.84
CA ASP A 562 -20.77 28.20 -23.88
C ASP A 562 -20.21 28.46 -25.28
N GLU A 563 -19.52 27.47 -25.85
CA GLU A 563 -18.87 27.54 -27.16
C GLU A 563 -19.70 26.89 -28.29
N GLU A 564 -19.20 26.94 -29.52
CA GLU A 564 -19.81 26.26 -30.66
C GLU A 564 -19.18 24.87 -30.79
N LEU A 565 -19.97 23.83 -31.11
CA LEU A 565 -19.42 22.47 -31.21
C LEU A 565 -18.39 22.37 -32.34
N PRO A 566 -17.24 21.71 -32.13
CA PRO A 566 -16.23 21.52 -33.17
C PRO A 566 -16.70 20.57 -34.28
N ASP A 567 -16.19 20.76 -35.49
CA ASP A 567 -16.52 19.93 -36.66
C ASP A 567 -16.23 18.43 -36.40
N GLY A 568 -17.25 17.58 -36.56
CA GLY A 568 -17.12 16.12 -36.44
C GLY A 568 -18.46 15.39 -36.29
N ASP A 569 -18.48 14.11 -36.66
CA ASP A 569 -19.72 13.30 -36.72
C ASP A 569 -20.03 12.50 -35.44
N ARG A 570 -19.12 12.49 -34.45
CA ARG A 570 -19.26 11.71 -33.21
C ARG A 570 -18.94 12.53 -31.98
N PHE A 571 -19.85 12.49 -31.01
CA PHE A 571 -19.74 13.20 -29.74
C PHE A 571 -20.08 12.27 -28.57
N PHE A 572 -19.55 12.62 -27.40
CA PHE A 572 -19.76 11.92 -26.15
C PHE A 572 -20.14 12.93 -25.06
N LEU A 573 -21.18 12.60 -24.28
CA LEU A 573 -21.58 13.35 -23.10
C LEU A 573 -20.89 12.75 -21.88
N ARG A 574 -20.11 13.58 -21.17
CA ARG A 574 -19.28 13.18 -20.04
C ARG A 574 -19.31 14.23 -18.91
N THR A 575 -18.89 13.89 -17.70
CA THR A 575 -18.99 14.85 -16.57
C THR A 575 -17.80 15.80 -16.55
N GLU A 576 -17.98 17.03 -16.02
CA GLU A 576 -16.83 17.95 -15.81
C GLU A 576 -15.76 17.34 -14.90
N ARG A 577 -16.17 16.50 -13.93
CA ARG A 577 -15.28 15.95 -12.88
C ARG A 577 -14.33 14.86 -13.37
N ASP A 578 -14.56 14.31 -14.55
CA ASP A 578 -13.78 13.18 -15.08
C ASP A 578 -12.28 13.46 -15.11
N THR A 579 -11.84 14.71 -15.36
CA THR A 579 -10.42 15.07 -15.33
C THR A 579 -9.77 14.83 -13.96
N GLY A 580 -10.50 15.08 -12.87
CA GLY A 580 -10.05 14.78 -11.51
C GLY A 580 -10.03 13.26 -11.25
N THR A 581 -11.01 12.53 -11.77
CA THR A 581 -11.06 11.06 -11.70
C THR A 581 -9.88 10.42 -12.43
N GLU A 582 -9.56 10.88 -13.65
CA GLU A 582 -8.41 10.42 -14.45
C GLU A 582 -7.08 10.66 -13.73
N GLN A 583 -6.91 11.84 -13.13
CA GLN A 583 -5.74 12.12 -12.29
C GLN A 583 -5.66 11.15 -11.10
N VAL A 584 -6.76 10.95 -10.36
CA VAL A 584 -6.79 10.00 -9.23
C VAL A 584 -6.42 8.57 -9.66
N ILE A 585 -7.00 8.07 -10.76
CA ILE A 585 -6.67 6.74 -11.32
C ILE A 585 -5.18 6.65 -11.65
N GLY A 586 -4.63 7.63 -12.37
CA GLY A 586 -3.21 7.67 -12.74
C GLY A 586 -2.25 7.72 -11.53
N ARG A 587 -2.63 8.42 -10.44
CA ARG A 587 -1.85 8.44 -9.19
C ARG A 587 -1.87 7.08 -8.49
N ARG A 588 -3.05 6.45 -8.39
CA ARG A 588 -3.18 5.12 -7.78
C ARG A 588 -2.41 4.05 -8.55
N LEU A 589 -2.41 4.10 -9.89
CA LEU A 589 -1.58 3.20 -10.74
C LEU A 589 -0.08 3.35 -10.47
N ARG A 590 0.44 4.58 -10.36
CA ARG A 590 1.86 4.81 -9.98
C ARG A 590 2.18 4.29 -8.58
N ASN A 591 1.30 4.51 -7.60
CA ASN A 591 1.45 3.94 -6.25
C ASN A 591 1.42 2.40 -6.26
N ILE A 592 0.54 1.79 -7.08
CA ILE A 592 0.49 0.33 -7.27
C ILE A 592 1.80 -0.19 -7.90
N LYS A 593 2.35 0.50 -8.91
CA LYS A 593 3.66 0.14 -9.49
C LYS A 593 4.81 0.30 -8.49
N ALA A 594 4.77 1.34 -7.64
CA ALA A 594 5.78 1.55 -6.61
C ALA A 594 5.81 0.44 -5.53
N LEU A 595 4.73 -0.35 -5.38
CA LEU A 595 4.63 -1.49 -4.46
C LEU A 595 5.71 -2.57 -4.70
N ASP A 596 6.26 -2.70 -5.92
CA ASP A 596 7.35 -3.63 -6.23
C ASP A 596 8.60 -3.39 -5.34
N THR A 597 8.74 -2.19 -4.76
CA THR A 597 9.83 -1.84 -3.82
C THR A 597 9.53 -2.17 -2.35
N ARG A 598 8.29 -2.59 -2.01
CA ARG A 598 7.77 -2.71 -0.63
C ARG A 598 7.12 -4.05 -0.36
N VAL A 599 7.96 -5.09 -0.31
CA VAL A 599 7.57 -6.47 0.02
C VAL A 599 6.83 -6.55 1.36
N ASP A 600 7.23 -5.77 2.37
CA ASP A 600 6.57 -5.74 3.70
C ASP A 600 5.08 -5.34 3.64
N LEU A 601 4.71 -4.52 2.65
CA LEU A 601 3.34 -4.10 2.43
C LEU A 601 2.57 -5.16 1.63
N ALA A 602 3.21 -5.77 0.63
CA ALA A 602 2.56 -6.82 -0.14
C ALA A 602 2.31 -8.09 0.68
N GLU A 603 3.31 -8.58 1.44
CA GLU A 603 3.14 -9.69 2.39
C GLU A 603 1.99 -9.39 3.38
N MET A 604 1.89 -8.15 3.88
CA MET A 604 0.80 -7.72 4.77
C MET A 604 -0.57 -7.67 4.08
N LEU A 605 -0.64 -7.21 2.84
CA LEU A 605 -1.89 -7.19 2.07
C LEU A 605 -2.33 -8.60 1.65
N ALA A 606 -1.40 -9.55 1.49
CA ALA A 606 -1.69 -10.96 1.24
C ALA A 606 -2.31 -11.64 2.48
N ASP A 607 -1.57 -11.68 3.60
CA ASP A 607 -2.09 -12.10 4.90
C ASP A 607 -1.36 -11.39 6.05
N PRO A 608 -2.00 -10.41 6.73
CA PRO A 608 -1.39 -9.70 7.86
C PRO A 608 -0.91 -10.62 8.98
N TRP A 609 -1.45 -11.84 9.07
CA TRP A 609 -1.06 -12.84 10.06
C TRP A 609 0.31 -13.46 9.82
N ARG A 610 0.73 -13.64 8.56
CA ARG A 610 2.04 -14.23 8.22
C ARG A 610 3.18 -13.34 8.70
N VAL A 611 3.01 -12.03 8.55
CA VAL A 611 3.99 -10.99 8.95
C VAL A 611 3.78 -10.45 10.36
N ARG A 612 2.84 -11.01 11.13
CA ARG A 612 2.42 -10.50 12.43
C ARG A 612 3.51 -10.65 13.51
N ARG A 613 4.42 -9.69 13.58
CA ARG A 613 5.46 -9.61 14.62
C ARG A 613 5.00 -8.80 15.83
N SER A 614 5.60 -9.07 17.00
CA SER A 614 5.44 -8.16 18.14
C SER A 614 6.36 -6.96 17.96
N SER A 615 5.89 -5.78 18.31
CA SER A 615 6.74 -4.59 18.48
C SER A 615 7.68 -4.71 19.69
N ARG A 616 7.35 -5.59 20.65
CA ARG A 616 7.87 -5.65 22.03
C ARG A 616 7.68 -4.37 22.86
N GLU A 617 7.20 -3.28 22.26
CA GLU A 617 6.68 -2.14 22.99
C GLU A 617 5.44 -2.55 23.80
N THR A 618 5.46 -2.25 25.10
CA THR A 618 4.31 -2.45 25.99
C THR A 618 4.03 -1.17 26.74
N LEU A 619 2.75 -0.88 26.96
CA LEU A 619 2.33 0.21 27.84
C LEU A 619 2.82 -0.12 29.26
N SER A 620 3.70 0.74 29.79
CA SER A 620 4.30 0.57 31.11
C SER A 620 3.28 0.68 32.26
N GLU A 621 3.73 0.37 33.47
CA GLU A 621 2.94 0.59 34.67
C GLU A 621 2.71 2.08 34.99
N GLU A 622 3.42 3.01 34.35
CA GLU A 622 3.15 4.45 34.43
C GLU A 622 2.21 4.89 33.29
N ASP A 623 2.38 4.35 32.08
CA ASP A 623 1.45 4.54 30.94
C ASP A 623 0.00 4.18 31.27
N ARG A 624 -0.20 3.10 32.03
CA ARG A 624 -1.52 2.62 32.47
C ARG A 624 -2.14 3.46 33.59
N LYS A 625 -1.37 4.39 34.16
CA LYS A 625 -1.78 5.30 35.24
C LYS A 625 -1.83 6.77 34.78
N ASP A 626 -1.46 7.04 33.53
CA ASP A 626 -1.69 8.32 32.85
C ASP A 626 -3.21 8.65 32.85
N PRO A 627 -3.62 9.87 33.24
CA PRO A 627 -5.05 10.21 33.35
C PRO A 627 -5.84 10.09 32.05
N ALA A 628 -5.22 10.29 30.88
CA ALA A 628 -5.88 10.15 29.58
C ALA A 628 -5.98 8.69 29.13
N PHE A 629 -5.12 7.78 29.63
CA PHE A 629 -5.36 6.33 29.54
C PHE A 629 -6.64 5.94 30.30
N LEU A 630 -6.80 6.47 31.52
CA LEU A 630 -7.92 6.12 32.41
C LEU A 630 -9.27 6.74 31.98
N ASP A 631 -9.25 7.74 31.11
CA ASP A 631 -10.42 8.31 30.42
C ASP A 631 -10.87 7.46 29.21
N LEU A 632 -10.01 6.57 28.70
CA LEU A 632 -10.41 5.53 27.76
C LEU A 632 -11.20 4.44 28.48
N ASP A 633 -12.27 3.96 27.84
CA ASP A 633 -12.97 2.75 28.27
C ASP A 633 -12.17 1.48 27.96
N VAL A 634 -12.51 0.37 28.63
CA VAL A 634 -11.77 -0.90 28.54
C VAL A 634 -11.55 -1.37 27.09
N PRO A 635 -12.53 -1.36 26.17
CA PRO A 635 -12.30 -1.71 24.76
C PRO A 635 -11.25 -0.83 24.06
N LYS A 636 -11.14 0.45 24.42
CA LYS A 636 -10.10 1.36 23.90
C LYS A 636 -8.74 1.13 24.56
N GLN A 637 -8.71 0.82 25.86
CA GLN A 637 -7.47 0.44 26.54
C GLN A 637 -6.89 -0.87 25.97
N GLU A 638 -7.74 -1.86 25.71
CA GLU A 638 -7.39 -3.13 25.05
C GLU A 638 -6.94 -2.91 23.61
N ALA A 639 -7.70 -2.15 22.81
CA ALA A 639 -7.31 -1.81 21.44
C ALA A 639 -5.98 -1.02 21.38
N LEU A 640 -5.76 -0.08 22.31
CA LEU A 640 -4.50 0.68 22.40
C LEU A 640 -3.33 -0.23 22.79
N ALA A 641 -3.52 -1.18 23.72
CA ALA A 641 -2.49 -2.13 24.10
C ALA A 641 -2.16 -3.14 22.98
N GLY A 642 -3.19 -3.66 22.29
CA GLY A 642 -3.03 -4.56 21.14
C GLY A 642 -2.33 -3.88 19.97
N LEU A 643 -2.69 -2.63 19.68
CA LEU A 643 -2.02 -1.74 18.73
C LEU A 643 -0.56 -1.49 19.10
N TRP A 644 -0.28 -1.19 20.37
CA TRP A 644 1.09 -0.92 20.81
C TRP A 644 1.98 -2.15 20.61
N ALA A 645 1.47 -3.34 20.92
CA ALA A 645 2.20 -4.61 20.91
C ALA A 645 2.35 -5.29 19.53
N THR A 646 1.69 -4.80 18.47
CA THR A 646 1.54 -5.51 17.18
C THR A 646 2.07 -4.72 15.98
N LEU A 647 2.77 -5.42 15.08
CA LEU A 647 3.29 -4.92 13.81
C LEU A 647 3.01 -5.94 12.68
N PRO A 648 3.01 -5.52 11.40
CA PRO A 648 3.20 -4.16 10.89
C PRO A 648 1.89 -3.34 10.78
N ALA A 649 0.73 -3.96 11.00
CA ALA A 649 -0.57 -3.31 10.94
C ALA A 649 -1.50 -3.76 12.07
N TYR A 650 -2.43 -2.88 12.46
CA TYR A 650 -3.49 -3.17 13.40
C TYR A 650 -4.78 -2.43 13.01
N PHE A 651 -5.92 -3.10 13.20
CA PHE A 651 -7.23 -2.68 12.68
C PHE A 651 -8.19 -2.40 13.84
N VAL A 652 -8.93 -1.29 13.78
CA VAL A 652 -9.91 -0.93 14.82
C VAL A 652 -11.29 -0.71 14.19
N VAL A 653 -12.21 -1.61 14.49
CA VAL A 653 -13.63 -1.48 14.13
C VAL A 653 -14.28 -0.54 15.14
N GLY A 654 -14.85 0.56 14.65
CA GLY A 654 -15.44 1.61 15.47
C GLY A 654 -16.89 1.94 15.09
N PRO A 655 -17.87 1.22 15.67
CA PRO A 655 -19.30 1.51 15.55
C PRO A 655 -19.70 2.97 15.86
N PRO A 656 -20.90 3.42 15.48
CA PRO A 656 -21.37 4.77 15.76
C PRO A 656 -21.31 5.14 17.24
N GLY A 657 -20.74 6.31 17.54
CA GLY A 657 -20.68 6.85 18.90
C GLY A 657 -19.57 6.28 19.80
N VAL A 658 -18.78 5.29 19.35
CA VAL A 658 -17.72 4.68 20.19
C VAL A 658 -16.43 5.49 20.27
N GLY A 659 -16.39 6.72 19.77
CA GLY A 659 -15.24 7.62 19.96
C GLY A 659 -13.95 7.23 19.22
N LYS A 660 -14.03 6.68 17.99
CA LYS A 660 -12.89 6.39 17.09
C LYS A 660 -11.77 7.43 17.18
N THR A 661 -12.12 8.69 16.99
CA THR A 661 -11.20 9.82 16.92
C THR A 661 -10.49 10.11 18.25
N LYS A 662 -11.06 9.73 19.42
CA LYS A 662 -10.41 9.87 20.74
C LYS A 662 -9.24 8.88 20.91
N LEU A 663 -9.41 7.64 20.40
CA LEU A 663 -8.30 6.67 20.33
C LEU A 663 -7.21 7.17 19.38
N ALA A 664 -7.59 7.70 18.21
CA ALA A 664 -6.64 8.29 17.26
C ALA A 664 -5.82 9.43 17.90
N THR A 665 -6.46 10.41 18.56
CA THR A 665 -5.75 11.50 19.25
C THR A 665 -4.87 11.02 20.39
N GLU A 666 -5.27 9.98 21.12
CA GLU A 666 -4.45 9.43 22.21
C GLU A 666 -3.20 8.71 21.70
N VAL A 667 -3.29 8.00 20.56
CA VAL A 667 -2.11 7.43 19.87
C VAL A 667 -1.14 8.54 19.47
N VAL A 668 -1.64 9.64 18.88
CA VAL A 668 -0.82 10.81 18.54
C VAL A 668 -0.19 11.42 19.80
N ARG A 669 -1.00 11.81 20.79
CA ARG A 669 -0.52 12.45 22.04
C ARG A 669 0.55 11.59 22.71
N ARG A 670 0.27 10.32 22.98
CA ARG A 670 1.17 9.42 23.71
C ARG A 670 2.51 9.25 22.99
N ARG A 671 2.49 9.11 21.66
CA ARG A 671 3.72 8.97 20.89
C ARG A 671 4.55 10.27 20.84
N PHE A 672 3.93 11.45 20.75
CA PHE A 672 4.65 12.73 20.82
C PHE A 672 5.09 13.13 22.24
N VAL A 673 4.42 12.65 23.28
CA VAL A 673 4.90 12.72 24.68
C VAL A 673 6.14 11.85 24.88
N ALA A 674 6.19 10.66 24.26
CA ALA A 674 7.34 9.75 24.34
C ALA A 674 8.52 10.19 23.45
N ASP A 675 8.25 10.70 22.24
CA ASP A 675 9.26 11.12 21.27
C ASP A 675 8.74 12.27 20.37
N ARG A 676 9.21 13.49 20.64
CA ARG A 676 8.89 14.69 19.85
C ARG A 676 9.47 14.68 18.44
N SER A 677 10.48 13.84 18.15
CA SER A 677 11.04 13.68 16.80
C SER A 677 10.12 12.87 15.88
N THR A 678 8.97 12.40 16.37
CA THR A 678 8.06 11.55 15.61
C THR A 678 7.56 12.24 14.32
N ARG A 679 7.44 11.45 13.25
CA ARG A 679 6.70 11.77 12.04
C ARG A 679 5.48 10.85 11.90
N MET A 680 4.30 11.41 11.71
CA MET A 680 3.05 10.67 11.43
C MET A 680 2.38 11.14 10.14
N LEU A 681 1.91 10.19 9.33
CA LEU A 681 0.93 10.46 8.28
C LEU A 681 -0.47 10.14 8.83
N VAL A 682 -1.37 11.11 8.77
CA VAL A 682 -2.77 10.98 9.13
C VAL A 682 -3.61 11.12 7.86
N SER A 683 -4.40 10.09 7.55
CA SER A 683 -5.12 9.95 6.29
C SER A 683 -6.57 9.51 6.47
N ALA A 684 -7.39 9.78 5.47
CA ALA A 684 -8.78 9.32 5.37
C ALA A 684 -9.27 9.43 3.92
N GLN A 685 -10.43 8.81 3.66
CA GLN A 685 -11.09 8.86 2.35
C GLN A 685 -11.78 10.20 2.07
N GLY A 686 -12.21 10.95 3.11
CA GLY A 686 -12.98 12.19 2.96
C GLY A 686 -12.44 13.36 3.78
N HIS A 687 -12.46 14.56 3.21
CA HIS A 687 -11.94 15.79 3.84
C HIS A 687 -12.61 16.08 5.20
N ASP A 688 -13.93 15.89 5.31
CA ASP A 688 -14.66 16.23 6.55
C ASP A 688 -14.24 15.37 7.75
N ALA A 689 -13.70 14.17 7.55
CA ALA A 689 -13.09 13.38 8.62
C ALA A 689 -11.75 13.99 9.05
N LEU A 690 -10.88 14.30 8.08
CA LEU A 690 -9.56 14.90 8.31
C LEU A 690 -9.62 16.25 9.01
N ASP A 691 -10.57 17.10 8.64
CA ASP A 691 -10.66 18.46 9.19
C ASP A 691 -11.14 18.40 10.66
N ASN A 692 -12.05 17.47 11.00
CA ASN A 692 -12.45 17.15 12.38
C ASN A 692 -11.31 16.51 13.20
N LEU A 693 -10.52 15.63 12.60
CA LEU A 693 -9.38 14.96 13.25
C LEU A 693 -8.20 15.93 13.45
N GLN A 694 -7.93 16.82 12.49
CA GLN A 694 -6.93 17.88 12.57
C GLN A 694 -7.19 18.82 13.76
N GLN A 695 -8.45 19.25 13.94
CA GLN A 695 -8.81 20.09 15.08
C GLN A 695 -8.49 19.37 16.41
N LYS A 696 -8.97 18.13 16.57
CA LYS A 696 -8.79 17.36 17.82
C LYS A 696 -7.33 16.96 18.08
N ILE A 697 -6.53 16.75 17.04
CA ILE A 697 -5.07 16.58 17.16
C ILE A 697 -4.44 17.87 17.70
N LYS A 698 -4.77 19.04 17.13
CA LYS A 698 -4.24 20.34 17.60
C LYS A 698 -4.66 20.63 19.05
N GLU A 699 -5.91 20.34 19.42
CA GLU A 699 -6.42 20.45 20.79
C GLU A 699 -5.64 19.54 21.75
N SER A 700 -5.53 18.24 21.43
CA SER A 700 -4.85 17.26 22.29
C SER A 700 -3.35 17.50 22.45
N LEU A 701 -2.67 18.03 21.42
CA LEU A 701 -1.28 18.47 21.50
C LEU A 701 -1.13 19.73 22.36
N ALA A 702 -2.06 20.68 22.26
CA ALA A 702 -2.06 21.89 23.10
C ALA A 702 -2.31 21.57 24.58
N GLU A 703 -3.25 20.67 24.90
CA GLU A 703 -3.48 20.14 26.25
C GLU A 703 -2.24 19.47 26.85
N ALA A 704 -1.44 18.79 26.01
CA ALA A 704 -0.17 18.17 26.39
C ALA A 704 1.05 19.12 26.39
N ALA A 705 0.85 20.43 26.14
CA ALA A 705 1.91 21.44 25.99
C ALA A 705 2.96 21.11 24.90
N LEU A 706 2.52 20.49 23.80
CA LEU A 706 3.31 20.11 22.62
C LEU A 706 3.10 21.10 21.46
N THR A 707 3.32 22.39 21.74
CA THR A 707 3.09 23.49 20.78
C THR A 707 4.21 23.68 19.74
N ASP A 708 5.25 22.84 19.81
CA ASP A 708 6.41 22.81 18.92
C ASP A 708 6.27 21.81 17.76
N VAL A 709 5.23 20.98 17.77
CA VAL A 709 4.96 19.95 16.73
C VAL A 709 4.45 20.59 15.44
N LEU A 710 5.16 20.37 14.31
CA LEU A 710 4.76 20.87 13.00
C LEU A 710 3.64 20.01 12.38
N VAL A 711 2.41 20.55 12.42
CA VAL A 711 1.21 19.92 11.83
C VAL A 711 0.83 20.60 10.51
N VAL A 712 1.00 19.89 9.39
CA VAL A 712 0.73 20.33 8.01
C VAL A 712 -0.50 19.60 7.45
N ARG A 713 -1.27 20.28 6.59
CA ARG A 713 -2.52 19.78 6.00
C ARG A 713 -2.48 19.94 4.47
N SER A 714 -2.99 18.94 3.74
CA SER A 714 -3.00 18.86 2.28
C SER A 714 -4.42 18.75 1.73
N THR A 715 -4.80 19.69 0.86
CA THR A 715 -6.15 19.92 0.31
C THR A 715 -6.07 20.34 -1.15
N THR A 716 -7.08 20.04 -1.97
CA THR A 716 -6.94 20.09 -3.44
C THR A 716 -8.14 20.70 -4.17
N ASN A 717 -8.94 21.56 -3.50
CA ASN A 717 -10.32 21.83 -3.95
C ASN A 717 -10.77 23.28 -3.70
N ASP A 718 -11.33 23.93 -4.73
CA ASP A 718 -11.57 25.38 -4.89
C ASP A 718 -12.50 26.06 -3.87
N GLN A 719 -13.04 25.33 -2.88
CA GLN A 719 -13.93 25.85 -1.83
C GLN A 719 -13.35 25.74 -0.42
N ARG A 720 -12.09 25.29 -0.28
CA ARG A 720 -11.32 25.31 0.97
C ARG A 720 -9.92 25.89 0.65
N PRO A 721 -9.17 26.40 1.65
CA PRO A 721 -7.76 26.71 1.43
C PRO A 721 -7.05 25.50 0.81
N THR A 722 -6.24 25.72 -0.22
CA THR A 722 -5.50 24.66 -0.91
C THR A 722 -4.27 24.19 -0.11
N SER A 723 -3.72 23.02 -0.45
CA SER A 723 -2.44 22.52 0.07
C SER A 723 -1.39 23.61 -0.02
N ASP A 724 -1.31 24.20 -1.21
CA ASP A 724 -0.40 25.28 -1.54
C ASP A 724 -0.59 26.44 -0.58
N GLU A 725 -1.83 26.84 -0.23
CA GLU A 725 -2.09 27.96 0.68
C GLU A 725 -1.84 27.64 2.16
N GLU A 726 -2.14 26.44 2.65
CA GLU A 726 -1.84 26.08 4.05
C GLU A 726 -0.35 25.79 4.26
N VAL A 727 0.29 25.05 3.34
CA VAL A 727 1.73 24.78 3.35
C VAL A 727 2.52 26.07 3.10
N HIS A 728 2.07 26.96 2.21
CA HIS A 728 2.71 28.27 2.01
C HIS A 728 2.53 29.20 3.22
N ARG A 729 1.39 29.17 3.92
CA ARG A 729 1.22 29.94 5.17
C ARG A 729 2.16 29.44 6.27
N ALA A 730 2.35 28.12 6.39
CA ALA A 730 3.38 27.56 7.27
C ALA A 730 4.80 27.96 6.81
N GLY A 731 5.10 27.89 5.51
CA GLY A 731 6.34 28.38 4.91
C GLY A 731 6.60 29.87 5.14
N LEU A 732 5.54 30.70 5.18
CA LEU A 732 5.61 32.12 5.49
C LEU A 732 5.96 32.36 6.97
N ASP A 733 5.37 31.60 7.92
CA ASP A 733 5.77 31.64 9.33
C ASP A 733 7.24 31.21 9.52
N TYR A 734 7.67 30.13 8.87
CA TYR A 734 9.07 29.69 8.94
C TYR A 734 10.03 30.66 8.26
N LEU A 735 9.67 31.28 7.13
CA LEU A 735 10.46 32.34 6.49
C LEU A 735 10.52 33.62 7.34
N GLU A 736 9.43 34.00 8.00
CA GLU A 736 9.38 35.09 8.99
C GLU A 736 10.32 34.78 10.17
N ARG A 737 10.19 33.61 10.79
CA ARG A 737 11.01 33.20 11.95
C ARG A 737 12.48 33.03 11.57
N LEU A 738 12.79 32.48 10.40
CA LEU A 738 14.14 32.44 9.83
C LEU A 738 14.67 33.87 9.61
N SER A 739 13.90 34.78 9.01
CA SER A 739 14.32 36.17 8.75
C SER A 739 14.62 36.98 10.02
N ARG A 740 14.07 36.55 11.17
CA ARG A 740 14.29 37.15 12.51
C ARG A 740 15.35 36.38 13.34
N SER A 741 15.93 35.31 12.81
CA SER A 741 16.87 34.44 13.54
C SER A 741 18.32 34.94 13.50
N THR A 742 19.13 34.51 14.48
CA THR A 742 20.59 34.70 14.46
C THR A 742 21.22 34.07 13.21
N LEU A 743 20.79 32.86 12.82
CA LEU A 743 21.25 32.19 11.60
C LEU A 743 21.14 33.06 10.34
N ALA A 744 20.05 33.81 10.16
CA ALA A 744 19.92 34.76 9.05
C ALA A 744 20.70 36.06 9.26
N ALA A 745 20.92 36.47 10.52
CA ALA A 745 21.76 37.61 10.89
C ALA A 745 23.26 37.34 10.72
N ASP A 746 23.68 36.08 10.70
CA ASP A 746 25.07 35.64 10.47
C ASP A 746 25.30 35.17 9.03
N ALA A 747 24.25 34.73 8.31
CA ALA A 747 24.34 34.23 6.94
C ALA A 747 24.94 35.23 5.93
N PRO A 748 25.76 34.76 4.95
CA PRO A 748 26.29 35.59 3.87
C PRO A 748 25.24 36.44 3.15
N SER A 749 25.63 37.65 2.73
CA SER A 749 24.72 38.65 2.15
C SER A 749 23.81 38.14 1.02
N PRO A 750 24.24 37.26 0.08
CA PRO A 750 23.36 36.73 -0.95
C PRO A 750 22.23 35.84 -0.40
N ILE A 751 22.53 35.01 0.61
CA ILE A 751 21.55 34.13 1.26
C ILE A 751 20.54 34.97 2.04
N ARG A 752 21.04 35.95 2.82
CA ARG A 752 20.22 36.89 3.59
C ARG A 752 19.24 37.66 2.69
N ALA A 753 19.74 38.21 1.57
CA ALA A 753 18.91 38.91 0.58
C ALA A 753 17.85 37.99 -0.04
N ARG A 754 18.19 36.73 -0.35
CA ARG A 754 17.23 35.77 -0.90
C ARG A 754 16.14 35.37 0.10
N VAL A 755 16.46 35.22 1.40
CA VAL A 755 15.45 34.99 2.46
C VAL A 755 14.49 36.18 2.57
N THR A 756 15.01 37.42 2.57
CA THR A 756 14.16 38.62 2.57
C THR A 756 13.27 38.71 1.33
N ALA A 757 13.83 38.49 0.13
CA ALA A 757 13.08 38.55 -1.13
C ALA A 757 11.99 37.45 -1.22
N LEU A 758 12.25 36.25 -0.72
CA LEU A 758 11.25 35.19 -0.62
C LEU A 758 10.14 35.55 0.37
N LYS A 759 10.46 36.11 1.54
CA LYS A 759 9.44 36.59 2.50
C LYS A 759 8.55 37.69 1.89
N GLU A 760 9.13 38.66 1.20
CA GLU A 760 8.38 39.71 0.49
C GLU A 760 7.55 39.16 -0.67
N ALA A 761 8.00 38.10 -1.34
CA ALA A 761 7.21 37.41 -2.36
C ALA A 761 6.05 36.61 -1.75
N ALA A 762 6.24 35.97 -0.59
CA ALA A 762 5.21 35.23 0.13
C ALA A 762 4.06 36.15 0.57
N GLY A 763 4.37 37.27 1.23
CA GLY A 763 3.36 38.27 1.62
C GLY A 763 2.63 38.92 0.44
N ARG A 764 3.23 38.96 -0.76
CA ARG A 764 2.54 39.34 -1.99
C ARG A 764 1.61 38.24 -2.51
N LEU A 765 2.01 36.98 -2.40
CA LEU A 765 1.21 35.84 -2.86
C LEU A 765 -0.15 35.73 -2.13
N GLU A 766 -0.20 36.08 -0.83
CA GLU A 766 -1.45 36.17 -0.05
C GLU A 766 -2.42 37.26 -0.56
N THR A 767 -1.93 38.26 -1.31
CA THR A 767 -2.75 39.38 -1.81
C THR A 767 -3.08 39.30 -3.30
N ALA A 768 -2.14 38.83 -4.15
CA ALA A 768 -2.34 38.72 -5.59
C ALA A 768 -1.33 37.75 -6.24
N LYS A 769 -1.77 36.50 -6.52
CA LYS A 769 -0.96 35.42 -7.12
C LYS A 769 -0.22 35.82 -8.42
N GLU A 770 -0.78 36.74 -9.22
CA GLU A 770 -0.17 37.23 -10.47
C GLU A 770 1.05 38.15 -10.28
N THR A 771 1.19 38.78 -9.11
CA THR A 771 2.24 39.80 -8.85
C THR A 771 3.61 39.21 -8.53
N VAL A 772 3.71 37.89 -8.39
CA VAL A 772 4.96 37.18 -8.05
C VAL A 772 5.55 36.56 -9.31
N ASP A 773 6.82 36.83 -9.60
CA ASP A 773 7.52 36.25 -10.75
C ASP A 773 7.75 34.72 -10.63
N ARG A 774 8.28 34.12 -11.69
CA ARG A 774 8.48 32.66 -11.79
C ARG A 774 9.55 32.14 -10.83
N ASP A 775 10.61 32.90 -10.57
CA ASP A 775 11.76 32.47 -9.78
C ASP A 775 11.51 32.60 -8.29
N HIS A 776 10.68 33.57 -7.88
CA HIS A 776 10.10 33.60 -6.54
C HIS A 776 9.03 32.52 -6.37
N ARG A 777 8.12 32.30 -7.32
CA ARG A 777 7.15 31.18 -7.24
C ARG A 777 7.84 29.81 -7.10
N ALA A 778 8.88 29.54 -7.89
CA ALA A 778 9.65 28.31 -7.77
C ALA A 778 10.37 28.19 -6.41
N GLY A 779 10.96 29.29 -5.91
CA GLY A 779 11.59 29.32 -4.60
C GLY A 779 10.61 29.12 -3.44
N LEU A 780 9.39 29.65 -3.55
CA LEU A 780 8.34 29.47 -2.55
C LEU A 780 7.74 28.05 -2.58
N GLY A 781 7.59 27.45 -3.77
CA GLY A 781 7.26 26.03 -3.89
C GLY A 781 8.31 25.11 -3.24
N ALA A 782 9.59 25.41 -3.43
CA ALA A 782 10.68 24.68 -2.75
C ALA A 782 10.63 24.83 -1.21
N VAL A 783 10.29 26.01 -0.69
CA VAL A 783 10.04 26.20 0.76
C VAL A 783 8.83 25.39 1.22
N SER A 784 7.73 25.38 0.46
CA SER A 784 6.55 24.57 0.77
C SER A 784 6.88 23.07 0.81
N HIS A 785 7.65 22.56 -0.14
CA HIS A 785 8.10 21.16 -0.13
C HIS A 785 8.94 20.87 1.12
N LEU A 786 9.94 21.72 1.43
CA LEU A 786 10.76 21.56 2.64
C LEU A 786 9.94 21.57 3.94
N VAL A 787 8.85 22.35 4.03
CA VAL A 787 7.94 22.35 5.19
C VAL A 787 7.12 21.07 5.27
N LEU A 788 6.67 20.52 4.13
CA LEU A 788 5.95 19.26 4.07
C LEU A 788 6.87 18.06 4.38
N ASP A 789 8.11 18.09 3.90
CA ASP A 789 9.13 17.08 4.17
C ASP A 789 9.59 17.15 5.65
N ALA A 790 9.75 18.35 6.23
CA ALA A 790 10.10 18.52 7.64
C ALA A 790 8.93 18.31 8.63
N ALA A 791 7.72 18.01 8.17
CA ALA A 791 6.54 17.96 9.02
C ALA A 791 6.54 16.77 10.01
N ASN A 792 6.15 17.06 11.26
CA ASN A 792 5.90 16.03 12.28
C ASN A 792 4.57 15.31 12.06
N ILE A 793 3.53 16.02 11.62
CA ILE A 793 2.24 15.41 11.28
C ILE A 793 1.79 15.95 9.93
N VAL A 794 1.66 15.07 8.95
CA VAL A 794 1.05 15.38 7.65
C VAL A 794 -0.38 14.85 7.65
N ILE A 795 -1.35 15.71 7.34
CA ILE A 795 -2.78 15.38 7.33
C ILE A 795 -3.32 15.51 5.90
N SER A 796 -3.58 14.39 5.23
CA SER A 796 -3.82 14.35 3.78
C SER A 796 -4.92 13.35 3.39
N THR A 797 -5.59 13.55 2.26
CA THR A 797 -6.49 12.50 1.72
C THR A 797 -5.68 11.39 1.07
N ALA A 798 -6.18 10.16 1.11
CA ALA A 798 -5.45 8.98 0.61
C ALA A 798 -5.00 9.10 -0.86
N ASN A 799 -5.77 9.82 -1.68
CA ASN A 799 -5.49 10.06 -3.12
C ASN A 799 -4.83 11.43 -3.43
N SER A 800 -4.27 12.12 -2.43
CA SER A 800 -3.64 13.45 -2.59
C SER A 800 -2.36 13.37 -3.45
N PRO A 801 -2.07 14.38 -4.30
CA PRO A 801 -0.78 14.47 -4.99
C PRO A 801 0.41 14.58 -4.00
N ASP A 802 0.19 15.08 -2.78
CA ASP A 802 1.26 15.10 -1.77
C ASP A 802 1.60 13.70 -1.27
N VAL A 803 0.63 12.79 -1.17
CA VAL A 803 0.88 11.40 -0.78
C VAL A 803 1.67 10.67 -1.87
N GLU A 804 1.33 10.91 -3.14
CA GLU A 804 2.13 10.45 -4.29
C GLU A 804 3.55 11.02 -4.26
N ARG A 805 3.73 12.34 -4.12
CA ARG A 805 5.06 12.97 -4.04
C ARG A 805 5.91 12.40 -2.91
N LEU A 806 5.31 12.13 -1.74
CA LEU A 806 5.98 11.51 -0.60
C LEU A 806 6.40 10.06 -0.93
N VAL A 807 5.60 9.29 -1.68
CA VAL A 807 5.96 7.93 -2.13
C VAL A 807 7.08 7.98 -3.18
N GLU A 808 7.01 8.88 -4.16
CA GLU A 808 8.06 9.09 -5.17
C GLU A 808 9.38 9.54 -4.54
N ALA A 809 9.33 10.43 -3.55
CA ALA A 809 10.48 10.87 -2.74
C ALA A 809 10.99 9.82 -1.74
N ARG A 810 10.28 8.70 -1.58
CA ARG A 810 10.57 7.61 -0.61
C ARG A 810 10.57 8.07 0.85
N GLU A 811 9.77 9.09 1.15
CA GLU A 811 9.58 9.60 2.51
C GLU A 811 8.99 8.52 3.42
N GLN A 812 9.35 8.55 4.71
CA GLN A 812 8.88 7.57 5.69
C GLN A 812 8.51 8.22 7.02
N PHE A 813 7.39 7.77 7.57
CA PHE A 813 6.80 8.18 8.84
C PHE A 813 6.91 7.02 9.84
N ASP A 814 7.04 7.33 11.13
CA ASP A 814 7.03 6.32 12.20
C ASP A 814 5.69 5.60 12.30
N TRP A 815 4.61 6.28 11.89
CA TRP A 815 3.24 5.79 11.89
C TRP A 815 2.46 6.30 10.68
N VAL A 816 1.59 5.43 10.15
CA VAL A 816 0.46 5.80 9.28
C VAL A 816 -0.84 5.50 10.01
N LEU A 817 -1.71 6.50 10.15
CA LEU A 817 -3.05 6.38 10.72
C LEU A 817 -4.08 6.68 9.64
N ILE A 818 -5.03 5.78 9.42
CA ILE A 818 -6.11 5.95 8.43
C ILE A 818 -7.47 5.89 9.12
N GLU A 819 -8.20 7.01 9.21
CA GLU A 819 -9.58 7.07 9.71
C GLU A 819 -10.59 6.88 8.57
N GLU A 820 -11.72 6.23 8.87
CA GLU A 820 -12.70 5.72 7.89
C GLU A 820 -12.08 4.83 6.80
N ALA A 821 -11.08 4.02 7.15
CA ALA A 821 -10.41 3.07 6.25
C ALA A 821 -11.37 2.05 5.59
N ALA A 822 -12.51 1.76 6.23
CA ALA A 822 -13.57 0.92 5.67
C ALA A 822 -14.28 1.53 4.44
N LYS A 823 -14.07 2.83 4.16
CA LYS A 823 -14.61 3.53 2.99
C LYS A 823 -13.67 3.56 1.79
N ALA A 824 -12.45 3.03 1.92
CA ALA A 824 -11.43 3.11 0.88
C ALA A 824 -11.20 1.75 0.21
N ILE A 825 -10.98 1.75 -1.11
CA ILE A 825 -10.56 0.54 -1.82
C ILE A 825 -9.04 0.32 -1.70
N GLY A 826 -8.55 -0.91 -1.95
CA GLY A 826 -7.11 -1.23 -1.94
C GLY A 826 -6.25 -0.21 -2.70
N PRO A 827 -6.54 0.11 -3.98
CA PRO A 827 -5.82 1.13 -4.75
C PRO A 827 -5.72 2.52 -4.10
N GLU A 828 -6.66 2.93 -3.25
CA GLU A 828 -6.58 4.18 -2.49
C GLU A 828 -5.64 4.09 -1.28
N LEU A 829 -5.54 2.90 -0.68
CA LEU A 829 -4.81 2.67 0.55
C LEU A 829 -3.31 2.38 0.32
N VAL A 830 -2.90 1.90 -0.87
CA VAL A 830 -1.49 1.58 -1.17
C VAL A 830 -0.57 2.77 -0.88
N GLY A 831 -0.85 3.95 -1.46
CA GLY A 831 -0.05 5.15 -1.29
C GLY A 831 0.25 5.52 0.17
N PRO A 832 -0.76 5.76 1.03
CA PRO A 832 -0.50 6.06 2.43
C PRO A 832 0.10 4.87 3.21
N LEU A 833 -0.24 3.60 2.90
CA LEU A 833 0.33 2.45 3.60
C LEU A 833 1.80 2.17 3.24
N MET A 834 2.30 2.64 2.09
CA MET A 834 3.72 2.60 1.73
C MET A 834 4.58 3.55 2.58
N LEU A 835 3.98 4.57 3.19
CA LEU A 835 4.71 5.65 3.88
C LEU A 835 5.08 5.33 5.33
N SER A 836 4.82 4.12 5.84
CA SER A 836 5.34 3.64 7.13
C SER A 836 5.36 2.11 7.20
N GLY A 837 6.22 1.55 8.06
CA GLY A 837 6.18 0.14 8.47
C GLY A 837 5.22 -0.17 9.64
N ARG A 838 4.54 0.84 10.21
CA ARG A 838 3.59 0.71 11.33
C ARG A 838 2.28 1.44 11.03
N ARG A 839 1.20 0.66 10.89
CA ARG A 839 -0.07 1.11 10.27
C ARG A 839 -1.25 0.89 11.22
N LEU A 840 -2.01 1.95 11.51
CA LEU A 840 -3.28 1.90 12.22
C LEU A 840 -4.42 2.21 11.25
N LEU A 841 -5.31 1.25 11.03
CA LEU A 841 -6.51 1.45 10.21
C LEU A 841 -7.74 1.46 11.12
N ILE A 842 -8.54 2.53 11.05
CA ILE A 842 -9.75 2.72 11.86
C ILE A 842 -10.94 2.86 10.92
N GLY A 843 -12.00 2.08 11.11
CA GLY A 843 -13.15 2.08 10.20
C GLY A 843 -14.36 1.35 10.75
N ASP A 844 -15.40 1.22 9.93
CA ASP A 844 -16.60 0.44 10.24
C ASP A 844 -17.22 -0.10 8.95
N HIS A 845 -16.99 -1.39 8.68
CA HIS A 845 -17.46 -2.04 7.46
C HIS A 845 -18.98 -2.34 7.46
N HIS A 846 -19.68 -2.11 8.59
CA HIS A 846 -21.14 -2.11 8.70
C HIS A 846 -21.76 -0.72 8.44
N GLN A 847 -20.97 0.34 8.22
CA GLN A 847 -21.42 1.62 7.65
C GLN A 847 -21.17 1.66 6.12
N LEU A 848 -21.27 2.83 5.48
CA LEU A 848 -21.18 2.95 4.01
C LEU A 848 -19.86 2.35 3.47
N PRO A 849 -19.91 1.56 2.38
CA PRO A 849 -18.73 0.99 1.75
C PRO A 849 -17.98 2.04 0.93
N PRO A 850 -16.86 1.65 0.27
CA PRO A 850 -16.29 2.44 -0.80
C PRO A 850 -17.30 2.71 -1.93
N PHE A 851 -17.12 3.83 -2.64
CA PHE A 851 -18.05 4.22 -3.69
C PHE A 851 -18.08 3.16 -4.81
N GLU A 852 -19.28 2.76 -5.22
CA GLU A 852 -19.52 1.68 -6.20
C GLU A 852 -18.93 0.29 -5.87
N ALA A 853 -18.51 0.03 -4.63
CA ALA A 853 -17.96 -1.28 -4.22
C ALA A 853 -18.84 -2.47 -4.65
N ASP A 854 -20.16 -2.45 -4.41
CA ASP A 854 -21.09 -3.52 -4.82
C ASP A 854 -21.06 -3.80 -6.33
N ARG A 855 -20.81 -2.78 -7.15
CA ARG A 855 -20.69 -2.88 -8.62
C ARG A 855 -19.37 -3.56 -8.99
N LEU A 856 -18.27 -3.19 -8.33
CA LEU A 856 -16.95 -3.77 -8.53
C LEU A 856 -16.87 -5.22 -8.04
N VAL A 857 -17.45 -5.54 -6.87
CA VAL A 857 -17.62 -6.91 -6.35
C VAL A 857 -18.29 -7.78 -7.41
N LYS A 858 -19.43 -7.35 -7.97
CA LYS A 858 -20.16 -8.12 -8.97
C LYS A 858 -19.29 -8.47 -10.17
N ILE A 859 -18.50 -7.52 -10.69
CA ILE A 859 -17.64 -7.76 -11.86
C ILE A 859 -16.50 -8.71 -11.49
N LEU A 860 -15.76 -8.42 -10.41
CA LEU A 860 -14.61 -9.22 -9.96
C LEU A 860 -15.01 -10.64 -9.50
N SER A 861 -16.28 -10.87 -9.14
CA SER A 861 -16.83 -12.19 -8.79
C SER A 861 -17.21 -13.07 -10.00
N ASP A 862 -17.34 -12.50 -11.19
CA ASP A 862 -17.66 -13.23 -12.42
C ASP A 862 -16.48 -13.09 -13.39
N HIS A 863 -15.66 -14.15 -13.46
CA HIS A 863 -14.51 -14.27 -14.36
C HIS A 863 -14.83 -13.84 -15.80
N SER A 864 -16.05 -14.11 -16.29
CA SER A 864 -16.49 -13.74 -17.65
C SER A 864 -16.87 -12.26 -17.79
N LEU A 865 -17.10 -11.54 -16.69
CA LEU A 865 -17.22 -10.08 -16.68
C LEU A 865 -15.85 -9.42 -16.55
N VAL A 866 -14.91 -10.02 -15.81
CA VAL A 866 -13.51 -9.57 -15.76
C VAL A 866 -12.86 -9.68 -17.15
N GLU A 867 -12.91 -10.86 -17.78
CA GLU A 867 -12.44 -11.09 -19.16
C GLU A 867 -12.95 -10.02 -20.14
N ARG A 868 -14.26 -9.71 -20.07
CA ARG A 868 -14.92 -8.70 -20.91
C ARG A 868 -14.58 -7.25 -20.56
N ALA A 869 -14.17 -6.96 -19.33
CA ALA A 869 -13.65 -5.65 -18.96
C ALA A 869 -12.22 -5.47 -19.49
N LEU A 870 -11.38 -6.51 -19.38
CA LEU A 870 -10.02 -6.52 -19.92
C LEU A 870 -10.01 -6.44 -21.45
N SER A 871 -10.93 -7.14 -22.15
CA SER A 871 -11.02 -7.10 -23.62
C SER A 871 -11.46 -5.74 -24.20
N ILE A 872 -11.80 -4.75 -23.37
CA ILE A 872 -12.06 -3.36 -23.81
C ILE A 872 -11.16 -2.34 -23.12
N ALA A 873 -10.22 -2.76 -22.25
CA ALA A 873 -9.42 -1.86 -21.43
C ALA A 873 -8.56 -0.92 -22.29
N GLU A 874 -7.83 -1.45 -23.27
CA GLU A 874 -7.06 -0.64 -24.23
C GLU A 874 -7.93 0.43 -24.92
N GLN A 875 -9.07 0.04 -25.49
CA GLN A 875 -9.97 0.94 -26.21
C GLN A 875 -10.59 2.02 -25.32
N MET A 876 -10.85 1.71 -24.05
CA MET A 876 -11.59 2.59 -23.12
C MET A 876 -10.69 3.46 -22.25
N ILE A 877 -9.53 2.95 -21.82
CA ILE A 877 -8.63 3.57 -20.84
C ILE A 877 -7.15 3.54 -21.23
N GLY A 878 -6.78 2.99 -22.40
CA GLY A 878 -5.39 2.90 -22.86
C GLY A 878 -4.56 4.18 -22.67
N PRO A 879 -5.07 5.41 -22.97
CA PRO A 879 -4.33 6.66 -22.74
C PRO A 879 -4.02 7.02 -21.28
N LEU A 880 -4.64 6.35 -20.30
CA LEU A 880 -4.28 6.46 -18.87
C LEU A 880 -3.12 5.52 -18.48
N LEU A 881 -2.96 4.41 -19.20
CA LEU A 881 -1.92 3.40 -18.99
C LEU A 881 -0.68 3.80 -19.81
N ARG A 882 0.52 3.53 -19.30
CA ARG A 882 1.76 4.13 -19.85
C ARG A 882 3.01 3.25 -19.74
N ASP A 883 2.93 2.20 -18.95
CA ASP A 883 4.05 1.70 -18.15
C ASP A 883 4.16 0.17 -18.19
N GLY A 884 3.50 -0.46 -19.19
CA GLY A 884 3.42 -1.90 -19.43
C GLY A 884 2.15 -2.58 -18.88
N GLU A 885 1.20 -1.81 -18.32
CA GLU A 885 0.03 -2.39 -17.63
C GLU A 885 -0.86 -3.20 -18.57
N LEU A 886 -1.01 -2.77 -19.84
CA LEU A 886 -1.81 -3.51 -20.83
C LEU A 886 -1.22 -4.88 -21.15
N ASP A 887 0.10 -4.98 -21.33
CA ASP A 887 0.77 -6.24 -21.69
C ASP A 887 0.62 -7.29 -20.56
N GLU A 888 0.72 -6.85 -19.30
CA GLU A 888 0.50 -7.72 -18.15
C GLU A 888 -0.99 -8.13 -17.98
N LEU A 889 -1.94 -7.27 -18.35
CA LEU A 889 -3.37 -7.61 -18.36
C LEU A 889 -3.72 -8.55 -19.53
N GLU A 890 -3.04 -8.43 -20.67
CA GLU A 890 -3.12 -9.36 -21.81
C GLU A 890 -2.59 -10.75 -21.41
N GLU A 891 -1.44 -10.82 -20.72
CA GLU A 891 -0.87 -12.07 -20.19
C GLU A 891 -1.84 -12.74 -19.20
N ILE A 892 -2.33 -11.99 -18.20
CA ILE A 892 -3.30 -12.50 -17.22
C ILE A 892 -4.57 -12.98 -17.93
N ARG A 893 -5.09 -12.25 -18.93
CA ARG A 893 -6.26 -12.67 -19.72
C ARG A 893 -6.00 -13.93 -20.56
N GLY A 894 -4.75 -14.22 -20.91
CA GLY A 894 -4.34 -15.41 -21.65
C GLY A 894 -4.40 -16.72 -20.84
N ASP A 895 -4.31 -16.64 -19.51
CA ASP A 895 -4.40 -17.80 -18.60
C ASP A 895 -5.62 -17.70 -17.67
N ALA A 896 -6.56 -18.63 -17.87
CA ALA A 896 -7.80 -18.70 -17.10
C ALA A 896 -7.59 -18.98 -15.61
N ASP A 897 -6.50 -19.65 -15.21
CA ASP A 897 -6.24 -19.93 -13.79
C ASP A 897 -5.49 -18.77 -13.12
N THR A 898 -4.46 -18.18 -13.75
CA THR A 898 -3.87 -16.90 -13.28
C THR A 898 -4.92 -15.78 -13.17
N LEU A 899 -5.85 -15.64 -14.14
CA LEU A 899 -6.96 -14.68 -14.06
C LEU A 899 -7.92 -14.98 -12.91
N ARG A 900 -8.18 -16.27 -12.60
CA ARG A 900 -9.03 -16.69 -11.48
C ARG A 900 -8.38 -16.36 -10.13
N GLU A 901 -7.10 -16.66 -9.96
CA GLU A 901 -6.35 -16.34 -8.74
C GLU A 901 -6.22 -14.83 -8.55
N THR A 902 -5.88 -14.09 -9.61
CA THR A 902 -5.81 -12.62 -9.58
C THR A 902 -7.16 -11.99 -9.25
N SER A 903 -8.26 -12.53 -9.78
CA SER A 903 -9.62 -12.05 -9.45
C SER A 903 -10.01 -12.33 -7.99
N SER A 904 -9.63 -13.50 -7.45
CA SER A 904 -9.84 -13.85 -6.04
C SER A 904 -9.06 -12.91 -5.10
N ALA A 905 -7.80 -12.63 -5.42
CA ALA A 905 -7.00 -11.64 -4.70
C ALA A 905 -7.57 -10.21 -4.85
N ALA A 906 -8.04 -9.82 -6.04
CA ALA A 906 -8.65 -8.52 -6.29
C ALA A 906 -9.93 -8.31 -5.47
N LEU A 907 -10.76 -9.35 -5.29
CA LEU A 907 -11.92 -9.30 -4.38
C LEU A 907 -11.51 -9.06 -2.92
N ARG A 908 -10.47 -9.74 -2.44
CA ARG A 908 -9.93 -9.52 -1.07
C ARG A 908 -9.33 -8.13 -0.87
N LEU A 909 -8.78 -7.55 -1.94
CA LEU A 909 -8.16 -6.21 -1.92
C LEU A 909 -9.11 -5.08 -2.33
N LEU A 910 -10.38 -5.36 -2.65
CA LEU A 910 -11.39 -4.34 -2.94
C LEU A 910 -11.90 -3.66 -1.66
N GLU A 911 -12.26 -4.42 -0.61
CA GLU A 911 -12.63 -3.87 0.71
C GLU A 911 -11.62 -4.37 1.79
N PRO A 912 -10.31 -4.06 1.70
CA PRO A 912 -9.28 -4.78 2.46
C PRO A 912 -9.43 -4.63 3.99
N PHE A 913 -9.90 -3.48 4.47
CA PHE A 913 -10.24 -3.30 5.90
C PHE A 913 -11.32 -4.29 6.36
N ARG A 914 -12.34 -4.52 5.52
CA ARG A 914 -13.39 -5.50 5.81
C ARG A 914 -12.82 -6.91 5.74
N THR A 915 -12.14 -7.27 4.66
CA THR A 915 -11.63 -8.64 4.45
C THR A 915 -10.69 -9.07 5.57
N VAL A 916 -9.77 -8.21 6.02
CA VAL A 916 -8.87 -8.53 7.14
C VAL A 916 -9.63 -8.72 8.46
N VAL A 917 -10.65 -7.90 8.74
CA VAL A 917 -11.47 -8.04 9.95
C VAL A 917 -12.37 -9.28 9.90
N ASP A 918 -12.99 -9.55 8.75
CA ASP A 918 -13.80 -10.75 8.52
C ASP A 918 -12.93 -12.02 8.57
N ASP A 919 -11.67 -11.98 8.10
CA ASP A 919 -10.68 -13.07 8.26
C ASP A 919 -10.23 -13.22 9.73
N ASP A 920 -10.03 -12.12 10.48
CA ASP A 920 -9.65 -12.13 11.91
C ASP A 920 -10.75 -12.74 12.77
N GLU A 921 -12.01 -12.27 12.70
CA GLU A 921 -13.11 -12.83 13.49
C GLU A 921 -13.34 -14.32 13.19
N ARG A 922 -13.19 -14.78 11.93
CA ARG A 922 -13.30 -16.20 11.58
C ARG A 922 -12.16 -17.05 12.16
N ARG A 923 -10.93 -16.54 12.20
CA ARG A 923 -9.79 -17.20 12.86
C ARG A 923 -9.95 -17.21 14.39
N ALA A 924 -10.48 -16.14 14.98
CA ALA A 924 -10.79 -16.06 16.42
C ALA A 924 -11.86 -17.07 16.85
N LEU A 925 -12.92 -17.24 16.05
CA LEU A 925 -13.99 -18.21 16.31
C LEU A 925 -13.54 -19.68 16.18
N THR A 926 -12.46 -19.95 15.44
CA THR A 926 -11.94 -21.31 15.21
C THR A 926 -10.73 -21.67 16.08
N ASN A 927 -10.03 -20.69 16.66
CA ASN A 927 -8.85 -20.90 17.50
C ASN A 927 -8.90 -20.02 18.78
N PRO A 928 -9.19 -20.58 19.97
CA PRO A 928 -9.17 -19.83 21.23
C PRO A 928 -7.81 -19.25 21.65
N ALA A 929 -6.69 -19.68 21.03
CA ALA A 929 -5.34 -19.13 21.25
C ALA A 929 -4.93 -18.08 20.19
N HIS A 930 -5.88 -17.64 19.37
CA HIS A 930 -5.73 -16.59 18.36
C HIS A 930 -5.28 -15.26 18.97
N ARG A 931 -4.35 -14.56 18.30
CA ARG A 931 -3.71 -13.33 18.79
C ARG A 931 -4.09 -12.14 17.91
N PRO A 932 -5.27 -11.51 18.08
CA PRO A 932 -5.86 -10.60 17.09
C PRO A 932 -4.92 -9.55 16.48
N VAL A 933 -5.18 -9.23 15.22
CA VAL A 933 -4.69 -8.02 14.53
C VAL A 933 -5.79 -6.96 14.36
N ALA A 934 -7.03 -7.30 14.68
CA ALA A 934 -8.18 -6.41 14.76
C ALA A 934 -8.76 -6.33 16.19
N ALA A 935 -9.33 -5.17 16.55
CA ALA A 935 -10.14 -4.98 17.75
C ALA A 935 -11.44 -4.24 17.42
N THR A 936 -12.52 -4.58 18.12
CA THR A 936 -13.84 -3.93 17.95
C THR A 936 -14.20 -3.15 19.20
N LEU A 937 -14.39 -1.84 19.06
CA LEU A 937 -14.80 -0.95 20.15
C LEU A 937 -16.30 -1.13 20.43
N THR A 938 -16.65 -1.53 21.66
CA THR A 938 -18.03 -1.94 22.01
C THR A 938 -18.83 -0.93 22.83
N GLU A 939 -18.21 0.10 23.43
CA GLU A 939 -18.94 1.07 24.26
C GLU A 939 -19.16 2.41 23.53
N GLN A 940 -20.43 2.82 23.41
CA GLN A 940 -20.87 4.03 22.72
C GLN A 940 -21.22 5.16 23.72
N ARG A 941 -20.83 6.40 23.37
CA ARG A 941 -20.97 7.61 24.22
C ARG A 941 -21.90 8.69 23.62
N ARG A 942 -22.51 8.45 22.45
CA ARG A 942 -23.29 9.42 21.65
C ARG A 942 -24.80 9.35 21.92
N MET A 943 -25.37 8.19 21.64
CA MET A 943 -26.80 7.96 21.48
C MET A 943 -27.47 7.77 22.84
N ASP A 944 -28.77 8.03 22.92
CA ASP A 944 -29.62 7.54 24.01
C ASP A 944 -29.58 5.99 24.03
N PRO A 945 -29.58 5.33 25.21
CA PRO A 945 -29.62 3.87 25.30
C PRO A 945 -30.70 3.19 24.44
N ALA A 946 -31.87 3.79 24.24
CA ALA A 946 -32.94 3.24 23.40
C ALA A 946 -32.59 3.27 21.90
N ILE A 947 -31.96 4.36 21.44
CA ILE A 947 -31.48 4.51 20.05
C ILE A 947 -30.31 3.54 19.82
N ALA A 948 -29.40 3.46 20.80
CA ALA A 948 -28.26 2.55 20.79
C ALA A 948 -28.69 1.07 20.75
N GLU A 949 -29.77 0.68 21.43
CA GLU A 949 -30.27 -0.70 21.42
C GLU A 949 -30.80 -1.11 20.04
N ILE A 950 -31.53 -0.24 19.34
CA ILE A 950 -31.99 -0.49 17.96
C ILE A 950 -30.79 -0.74 17.05
N VAL A 951 -29.80 0.16 17.11
CA VAL A 951 -28.57 0.08 16.31
C VAL A 951 -27.77 -1.18 16.66
N SER A 952 -27.61 -1.47 17.96
CA SER A 952 -26.85 -2.63 18.41
C SER A 952 -27.50 -3.95 18.04
N LYS A 953 -28.83 -4.04 18.12
CA LYS A 953 -29.56 -5.27 17.81
C LYS A 953 -29.54 -5.55 16.31
N ALA A 954 -29.92 -4.57 15.48
CA ALA A 954 -30.06 -4.76 14.04
C ALA A 954 -28.73 -4.80 13.26
N PHE A 955 -27.65 -4.17 13.77
CA PHE A 955 -26.41 -4.04 13.00
C PHE A 955 -25.18 -4.70 13.64
N TYR A 956 -25.08 -4.74 14.98
CA TYR A 956 -23.88 -5.15 15.72
C TYR A 956 -24.10 -6.36 16.66
N ASN A 957 -25.07 -7.24 16.36
CA ASN A 957 -25.28 -8.51 17.07
C ASN A 957 -25.36 -8.39 18.61
N ARG A 958 -25.94 -7.30 19.11
CA ARG A 958 -26.05 -6.94 20.56
C ARG A 958 -24.71 -6.73 21.28
N ARG A 959 -23.60 -6.54 20.54
CA ARG A 959 -22.26 -6.26 21.09
C ARG A 959 -22.01 -4.78 21.49
N LEU A 960 -22.90 -3.85 21.16
CA LEU A 960 -22.70 -2.40 21.37
C LEU A 960 -23.44 -1.90 22.63
N THR A 961 -22.68 -1.62 23.69
CA THR A 961 -23.19 -1.11 24.99
C THR A 961 -23.15 0.42 25.03
N THR A 962 -23.82 1.03 26.02
CA THR A 962 -23.78 2.49 26.27
C THR A 962 -23.00 2.80 27.54
N GLU A 963 -22.08 3.77 27.45
CA GLU A 963 -21.28 4.26 28.57
C GLU A 963 -22.14 4.65 29.78
N GLU A 964 -21.73 4.22 30.97
CA GLU A 964 -22.50 4.44 32.21
C GLU A 964 -22.79 5.93 32.47
N LYS A 965 -21.85 6.81 32.08
CA LYS A 965 -22.03 8.27 32.13
C LYS A 965 -23.14 8.74 31.17
N ARG A 966 -23.15 8.28 29.92
CA ARG A 966 -24.21 8.62 28.95
C ARG A 966 -25.56 8.03 29.34
N ALA A 967 -25.59 6.83 29.92
CA ALA A 967 -26.81 6.22 30.45
C ALA A 967 -27.38 7.04 31.62
N LYS A 968 -26.55 7.42 32.61
CA LYS A 968 -26.95 8.29 33.74
C LYS A 968 -27.41 9.67 33.28
N ALA A 969 -26.75 10.27 32.28
CA ALA A 969 -27.19 11.51 31.66
C ALA A 969 -28.60 11.36 31.07
N ALA A 970 -28.83 10.32 30.27
CA ALA A 970 -30.13 10.01 29.66
C ALA A 970 -31.26 9.67 30.66
N GLU A 971 -30.95 9.41 31.93
CA GLU A 971 -31.91 9.24 33.02
C GLU A 971 -32.19 10.52 33.83
N ARG A 972 -31.21 11.43 33.91
CA ARG A 972 -31.20 12.53 34.91
C ARG A 972 -31.27 13.92 34.29
N GLU A 973 -30.73 14.08 33.09
CA GLU A 973 -30.72 15.33 32.35
C GLU A 973 -31.98 15.41 31.48
N PRO A 974 -32.72 16.53 31.49
CA PRO A 974 -33.87 16.68 30.61
C PRO A 974 -33.37 16.80 29.16
N PRO A 975 -34.08 16.21 28.16
CA PRO A 975 -33.64 16.26 26.77
C PRO A 975 -33.54 17.73 26.30
N PRO A 976 -32.55 18.11 25.47
CA PRO A 976 -32.28 19.52 25.11
C PRO A 976 -33.35 20.18 24.21
N MET A 977 -34.48 19.50 24.00
CA MET A 977 -35.66 19.95 23.27
C MET A 977 -36.89 19.91 24.19
N VAL A 978 -37.97 20.57 23.76
CA VAL A 978 -39.30 20.51 24.38
C VAL A 978 -40.33 20.11 23.33
N HIS A 979 -41.28 19.26 23.74
CA HIS A 979 -42.34 18.71 22.89
C HIS A 979 -43.69 19.30 23.29
N HIS A 980 -44.48 19.73 22.30
CA HIS A 980 -45.81 20.31 22.50
C HIS A 980 -46.91 19.44 21.89
N GLY A 981 -48.15 19.67 22.34
CA GLY A 981 -49.34 19.03 21.80
C GLY A 981 -49.36 17.51 22.01
N ALA A 982 -49.30 16.76 20.90
CA ALA A 982 -49.37 15.31 20.87
C ALA A 982 -48.02 14.61 20.52
N LEU A 983 -46.93 15.36 20.30
CA LEU A 983 -45.62 14.78 20.01
C LEU A 983 -45.01 14.15 21.27
N PRO A 984 -44.68 12.84 21.30
CA PRO A 984 -44.10 12.21 22.47
C PRO A 984 -42.66 12.68 22.75
N ALA A 985 -42.30 12.76 24.03
CA ALA A 985 -40.94 13.09 24.48
C ALA A 985 -39.97 11.90 24.49
N SER A 986 -40.43 10.72 24.07
CA SER A 986 -39.67 9.45 24.05
C SER A 986 -38.42 9.56 23.17
N PRO A 987 -37.27 8.99 23.56
CA PRO A 987 -36.03 9.10 22.77
C PRO A 987 -36.14 8.45 21.38
N VAL A 988 -37.07 7.51 21.19
CA VAL A 988 -37.50 7.02 19.89
C VAL A 988 -38.98 7.36 19.68
N VAL A 989 -39.31 8.02 18.57
CA VAL A 989 -40.69 8.26 18.13
C VAL A 989 -40.87 7.70 16.73
N VAL A 990 -41.97 6.98 16.48
CA VAL A 990 -42.38 6.57 15.14
C VAL A 990 -43.72 7.21 14.81
N VAL A 991 -43.71 8.05 13.78
CA VAL A 991 -44.92 8.58 13.14
C VAL A 991 -45.36 7.53 12.13
N ASP A 992 -46.09 6.52 12.64
CA ASP A 992 -46.37 5.28 11.91
C ASP A 992 -47.59 5.44 10.99
N PHE A 993 -47.33 5.38 9.69
CA PHE A 993 -48.36 5.31 8.67
C PHE A 993 -48.86 3.86 8.56
N PRO A 994 -50.18 3.64 8.41
CA PRO A 994 -50.70 2.31 8.10
C PRO A 994 -50.12 1.81 6.77
N HIS A 995 -49.79 0.52 6.70
CA HIS A 995 -49.39 -0.10 5.44
C HIS A 995 -50.51 0.03 4.40
N VAL A 996 -50.19 0.41 3.16
CA VAL A 996 -51.21 0.69 2.12
C VAL A 996 -52.22 -0.44 1.95
N SER A 997 -51.79 -1.71 2.01
CA SER A 997 -52.67 -2.88 1.89
C SER A 997 -53.72 -2.98 3.00
N ALA A 998 -53.42 -2.45 4.20
CA ALA A 998 -54.37 -2.36 5.31
C ALA A 998 -55.38 -1.20 5.17
N THR A 999 -55.21 -0.31 4.17
CA THR A 999 -56.07 0.87 3.97
C THR A 999 -57.10 0.73 2.85
N GLY A 1000 -57.18 -0.45 2.20
CA GLY A 1000 -58.08 -0.69 1.07
C GLY A 1000 -57.75 0.11 -0.19
N ARG A 1001 -56.55 0.68 -0.28
CA ARG A 1001 -56.08 1.49 -1.42
C ARG A 1001 -55.28 0.65 -2.39
N VAL A 1002 -55.50 0.86 -3.69
CA VAL A 1002 -54.72 0.25 -4.77
C VAL A 1002 -53.43 1.05 -5.04
N GLU A 1003 -53.47 2.37 -4.82
CA GLU A 1003 -52.33 3.27 -5.03
C GLU A 1003 -51.45 3.37 -3.77
N ALA A 1004 -50.12 3.26 -3.96
CA ALA A 1004 -49.11 3.46 -2.91
C ALA A 1004 -49.11 4.89 -2.36
N PHE A 1005 -48.54 5.09 -1.17
CA PHE A 1005 -48.42 6.43 -0.59
C PHE A 1005 -47.21 7.22 -1.14
N GLU A 1006 -46.16 6.55 -1.61
CA GLU A 1006 -45.10 7.18 -2.39
C GLU A 1006 -45.49 7.40 -3.87
N GLN A 1007 -45.01 8.49 -4.43
CA GLN A 1007 -45.11 8.82 -5.85
C GLN A 1007 -43.79 8.53 -6.56
N ALA A 1008 -43.88 7.89 -7.73
CA ALA A 1008 -42.71 7.44 -8.50
C ALA A 1008 -42.07 8.53 -9.38
N ARG A 1009 -42.66 9.73 -9.51
CA ARG A 1009 -42.13 10.85 -10.32
C ARG A 1009 -42.41 12.21 -9.66
N PRO A 1010 -41.41 13.11 -9.52
CA PRO A 1010 -39.98 12.81 -9.52
C PRO A 1010 -39.64 11.72 -8.48
N ARG A 1011 -38.53 11.02 -8.71
CA ARG A 1011 -38.32 9.62 -8.28
C ARG A 1011 -38.40 9.41 -6.76
N TRP A 1012 -39.40 8.63 -6.35
CA TRP A 1012 -39.67 8.18 -4.98
C TRP A 1012 -39.68 9.30 -3.93
N HIS A 1013 -40.85 9.90 -3.75
CA HIS A 1013 -41.13 10.84 -2.67
C HIS A 1013 -42.53 10.57 -2.08
N ASN A 1014 -42.75 10.92 -0.81
CA ASN A 1014 -44.03 10.70 -0.13
C ASN A 1014 -44.54 12.03 0.44
N PRO A 1015 -45.49 12.72 -0.24
CA PRO A 1015 -46.01 14.00 0.20
C PRO A 1015 -46.65 13.97 1.59
N ARG A 1016 -47.19 12.81 2.01
CA ARG A 1016 -47.82 12.65 3.32
C ARG A 1016 -46.78 12.66 4.44
N GLU A 1017 -45.63 12.05 4.21
CA GLU A 1017 -44.48 12.15 5.12
C GLU A 1017 -43.89 13.56 5.11
N VAL A 1018 -43.86 14.28 3.98
CA VAL A 1018 -43.42 15.68 3.93
C VAL A 1018 -44.27 16.55 4.86
N ASP A 1019 -45.59 16.44 4.81
CA ASP A 1019 -46.47 17.18 5.73
C ASP A 1019 -46.33 16.68 7.19
N ALA A 1020 -46.18 15.36 7.42
CA ALA A 1020 -46.00 14.83 8.78
C ALA A 1020 -44.67 15.26 9.42
N VAL A 1021 -43.59 15.41 8.64
CA VAL A 1021 -42.34 16.02 9.12
C VAL A 1021 -42.56 17.49 9.51
N VAL A 1022 -43.35 18.25 8.76
CA VAL A 1022 -43.74 19.62 9.16
C VAL A 1022 -44.57 19.61 10.44
N ASP A 1023 -45.48 18.66 10.61
CA ASP A 1023 -46.27 18.52 11.85
C ASP A 1023 -45.40 18.21 13.07
N VAL A 1024 -44.40 17.33 12.93
CA VAL A 1024 -43.37 17.10 13.96
C VAL A 1024 -42.61 18.39 14.27
N LEU A 1025 -42.11 19.09 13.24
CA LEU A 1025 -41.32 20.31 13.41
C LEU A 1025 -42.14 21.47 14.03
N ARG A 1026 -43.45 21.55 13.77
CA ARG A 1026 -44.37 22.52 14.41
C ARG A 1026 -44.44 22.32 15.94
N LEU A 1027 -44.27 21.09 16.42
CA LEU A 1027 -44.44 20.69 17.83
C LEU A 1027 -43.13 20.61 18.63
N LEU A 1028 -41.97 20.76 17.99
CA LEU A 1028 -40.65 20.73 18.62
C LEU A 1028 -40.13 22.15 18.93
N ARG A 1029 -39.51 22.37 20.10
CA ARG A 1029 -38.80 23.62 20.48
C ARG A 1029 -37.43 23.32 21.07
N ALA A 1030 -36.53 24.29 21.07
CA ALA A 1030 -35.33 24.21 21.90
C ALA A 1030 -35.72 24.25 23.38
N ARG A 1031 -34.93 23.61 24.26
CA ARG A 1031 -35.05 23.84 25.71
C ARG A 1031 -34.38 25.13 26.15
N ASP A 1032 -33.21 25.39 25.56
CA ASP A 1032 -32.41 26.57 25.80
C ASP A 1032 -31.97 27.15 24.44
N PRO A 1033 -32.38 28.37 24.06
CA PRO A 1033 -31.92 29.00 22.82
C PRO A 1033 -30.48 29.51 22.87
N GLU A 1034 -29.85 29.64 24.05
CA GLU A 1034 -28.47 30.13 24.19
C GLU A 1034 -27.43 29.01 23.96
N ASP A 1035 -27.76 27.74 24.23
CA ASP A 1035 -27.07 26.56 23.66
C ASP A 1035 -28.00 25.81 22.70
N PRO A 1036 -28.16 26.31 21.46
CA PRO A 1036 -29.20 25.83 20.55
C PRO A 1036 -28.96 24.38 20.12
N PRO A 1037 -29.90 23.45 20.40
CA PRO A 1037 -29.75 22.03 20.09
C PRO A 1037 -29.63 21.80 18.58
N SER A 1038 -28.85 20.79 18.21
CA SER A 1038 -28.61 20.48 16.81
C SER A 1038 -29.71 19.63 16.18
N LEU A 1039 -30.17 20.03 14.99
CA LEU A 1039 -31.28 19.40 14.26
C LEU A 1039 -30.83 18.93 12.88
N ALA A 1040 -31.26 17.72 12.49
CA ALA A 1040 -31.13 17.22 11.13
C ALA A 1040 -32.45 16.56 10.65
N ILE A 1041 -32.79 16.80 9.38
CA ILE A 1041 -33.95 16.22 8.69
C ILE A 1041 -33.39 15.39 7.54
N LEU A 1042 -33.44 14.08 7.68
CA LEU A 1042 -32.82 13.13 6.75
C LEU A 1042 -33.86 12.37 5.94
N SER A 1043 -33.54 12.09 4.68
CA SER A 1043 -34.29 11.15 3.86
C SER A 1043 -33.36 10.40 2.90
N PRO A 1044 -33.64 9.12 2.59
CA PRO A 1044 -32.85 8.35 1.63
C PRO A 1044 -33.04 8.76 0.16
N TYR A 1045 -34.05 9.58 -0.17
CA TYR A 1045 -34.37 9.93 -1.56
C TYR A 1045 -34.24 11.44 -1.80
N LYS A 1046 -33.44 11.85 -2.80
CA LYS A 1046 -33.20 13.28 -3.10
C LYS A 1046 -34.48 14.05 -3.41
N ALA A 1047 -35.42 13.47 -4.16
CA ALA A 1047 -36.71 14.09 -4.45
C ALA A 1047 -37.56 14.37 -3.17
N GLN A 1048 -37.41 13.53 -2.13
CA GLN A 1048 -38.01 13.79 -0.82
C GLN A 1048 -37.23 14.89 -0.07
N VAL A 1049 -35.90 14.88 -0.12
CA VAL A 1049 -35.03 15.95 0.46
C VAL A 1049 -35.36 17.32 -0.13
N GLU A 1050 -35.53 17.43 -1.45
CA GLU A 1050 -35.94 18.67 -2.14
C GLU A 1050 -37.31 19.16 -1.66
N LYS A 1051 -38.30 18.26 -1.62
CA LYS A 1051 -39.67 18.59 -1.19
C LYS A 1051 -39.73 18.97 0.28
N LEU A 1052 -38.98 18.29 1.14
CA LEU A 1052 -38.77 18.66 2.54
C LEU A 1052 -38.11 20.04 2.65
N HIS A 1053 -37.03 20.28 1.90
CA HIS A 1053 -36.34 21.57 1.89
C HIS A 1053 -37.26 22.72 1.46
N HIS A 1054 -38.01 22.56 0.37
CA HIS A 1054 -38.94 23.58 -0.13
C HIS A 1054 -40.11 23.81 0.85
N ARG A 1055 -40.66 22.74 1.43
CA ARG A 1055 -41.78 22.83 2.38
C ARG A 1055 -41.35 23.42 3.73
N VAL A 1056 -40.16 23.10 4.22
CA VAL A 1056 -39.60 23.68 5.46
C VAL A 1056 -39.19 25.13 5.24
N ALA A 1057 -38.52 25.47 4.14
CA ALA A 1057 -38.14 26.86 3.82
C ALA A 1057 -39.36 27.79 3.69
N SER A 1058 -40.40 27.35 2.97
CA SER A 1058 -41.66 28.11 2.85
C SER A 1058 -42.47 28.20 4.16
N ALA A 1059 -42.26 27.26 5.08
CA ALA A 1059 -42.86 27.27 6.42
C ALA A 1059 -42.07 28.10 7.45
N ARG A 1060 -40.74 28.20 7.32
CA ARG A 1060 -39.84 28.89 8.27
C ARG A 1060 -40.25 30.35 8.52
N GLY A 1061 -40.60 31.07 7.45
CA GLY A 1061 -41.08 32.45 7.53
C GLY A 1061 -42.53 32.63 8.06
N ARG A 1062 -43.20 31.58 8.54
CA ARG A 1062 -44.61 31.64 9.00
C ARG A 1062 -44.88 30.81 10.26
N GLU A 1063 -44.64 29.51 10.19
CA GLU A 1063 -45.12 28.50 11.14
C GLU A 1063 -43.99 27.65 11.74
N LEU A 1064 -42.77 27.76 11.21
CA LEU A 1064 -41.55 27.09 11.71
C LEU A 1064 -40.45 28.10 12.08
N LYS A 1065 -40.79 29.32 12.51
CA LYS A 1065 -39.79 30.36 12.85
C LYS A 1065 -38.94 29.96 14.06
N HIS A 1066 -39.51 29.21 15.00
CA HIS A 1066 -38.78 28.62 16.13
C HIS A 1066 -37.68 27.62 15.72
N LEU A 1067 -37.59 27.20 14.46
CA LEU A 1067 -36.41 26.46 13.99
C LEU A 1067 -35.14 27.34 13.92
N ASP A 1068 -35.27 28.65 14.07
CA ASP A 1068 -34.13 29.55 14.30
C ASP A 1068 -33.51 29.37 15.71
N GLU A 1069 -34.21 28.67 16.63
CA GLU A 1069 -33.71 28.24 17.95
C GLU A 1069 -32.80 26.98 17.88
N PHE A 1070 -32.60 26.41 16.69
CA PHE A 1070 -31.84 25.16 16.49
C PHE A 1070 -30.58 25.39 15.66
N ARG A 1071 -29.50 24.69 16.01
CA ARG A 1071 -28.24 24.70 15.25
C ARG A 1071 -28.33 23.74 14.06
N ALA A 1072 -28.22 24.28 12.84
CA ALA A 1072 -28.02 23.44 11.66
C ALA A 1072 -26.61 22.81 11.70
N VAL A 1073 -26.52 21.49 11.49
CA VAL A 1073 -25.24 20.75 11.54
C VAL A 1073 -24.38 20.99 10.28
N ARG A 1074 -24.98 21.48 9.19
CA ARG A 1074 -24.32 21.69 7.91
C ARG A 1074 -23.74 23.10 7.80
N SER A 1075 -22.54 23.22 7.25
CA SER A 1075 -21.85 24.50 7.00
C SER A 1075 -22.61 25.47 6.10
N ASN A 1076 -23.55 24.99 5.28
CA ASN A 1076 -24.45 25.82 4.47
C ASN A 1076 -25.74 26.25 5.20
N GLY A 1077 -25.86 26.00 6.50
CA GLY A 1077 -27.02 26.39 7.32
C GLY A 1077 -28.31 25.58 7.07
N ALA A 1078 -28.26 24.50 6.26
CA ALA A 1078 -29.43 23.71 5.91
C ALA A 1078 -29.69 22.57 6.91
N PHE A 1079 -30.91 22.47 7.43
CA PHE A 1079 -31.35 21.35 8.27
C PHE A 1079 -31.59 20.04 7.49
N VAL A 1080 -31.84 20.11 6.17
CA VAL A 1080 -32.29 18.96 5.37
C VAL A 1080 -31.13 18.34 4.58
N GLY A 1081 -31.09 17.01 4.46
CA GLY A 1081 -30.06 16.30 3.70
C GLY A 1081 -30.37 14.84 3.36
N THR A 1082 -29.55 14.24 2.49
CA THR A 1082 -29.56 12.78 2.29
C THR A 1082 -28.76 12.08 3.38
N VAL A 1083 -29.08 10.81 3.65
CA VAL A 1083 -28.36 9.97 4.62
C VAL A 1083 -26.85 9.91 4.31
N ASP A 1084 -26.49 9.67 3.06
CA ASP A 1084 -25.10 9.57 2.61
C ASP A 1084 -24.31 10.86 2.84
N SER A 1085 -24.94 12.01 2.56
CA SER A 1085 -24.35 13.34 2.78
C SER A 1085 -24.48 13.84 4.23
N PHE A 1086 -24.79 12.94 5.17
CA PHE A 1086 -24.76 13.17 6.62
C PHE A 1086 -23.89 12.14 7.36
N GLN A 1087 -23.09 11.35 6.65
CA GLN A 1087 -22.06 10.51 7.28
C GLN A 1087 -21.01 11.39 8.00
N GLY A 1088 -20.33 10.83 9.01
CA GLY A 1088 -19.47 11.58 9.94
C GLY A 1088 -20.26 12.43 10.95
N SER A 1089 -21.23 13.21 10.46
CA SER A 1089 -22.10 14.10 11.24
C SER A 1089 -22.99 13.38 12.26
N GLU A 1090 -23.54 14.17 13.19
CA GLU A 1090 -24.42 13.79 14.30
C GLU A 1090 -25.31 14.98 14.70
N ALA A 1091 -26.49 14.74 15.25
CA ALA A 1091 -27.42 15.78 15.70
C ALA A 1091 -28.14 15.37 17.00
N ASP A 1092 -28.58 16.34 17.80
CA ASP A 1092 -29.36 16.08 19.02
C ASP A 1092 -30.73 15.49 18.69
N VAL A 1093 -31.35 16.02 17.63
CA VAL A 1093 -32.60 15.54 17.05
C VAL A 1093 -32.41 15.16 15.59
N VAL A 1094 -32.83 13.96 15.21
CA VAL A 1094 -32.89 13.51 13.81
C VAL A 1094 -34.32 13.13 13.45
N VAL A 1095 -34.87 13.77 12.42
CA VAL A 1095 -36.14 13.38 11.80
C VAL A 1095 -35.86 12.65 10.50
N LEU A 1096 -36.23 11.36 10.41
CA LEU A 1096 -35.91 10.46 9.31
C LEU A 1096 -37.18 10.05 8.55
N SER A 1097 -37.37 10.53 7.32
CA SER A 1097 -38.47 10.13 6.43
C SER A 1097 -38.05 8.94 5.56
N LEU A 1098 -38.74 7.80 5.69
CA LEU A 1098 -38.42 6.54 5.01
C LEU A 1098 -39.02 6.40 3.60
N VAL A 1099 -40.03 7.22 3.28
CA VAL A 1099 -40.74 7.35 1.99
C VAL A 1099 -41.61 6.15 1.58
N ARG A 1100 -41.10 4.93 1.66
CA ARG A 1100 -41.70 3.75 1.00
C ARG A 1100 -42.85 3.16 1.81
N ASN A 1101 -44.02 3.00 1.19
CA ASN A 1101 -45.20 2.32 1.74
C ASN A 1101 -46.13 1.86 0.60
N ASN A 1102 -45.74 0.73 -0.03
CA ASN A 1102 -46.38 0.16 -1.20
C ASN A 1102 -46.88 -1.29 -0.96
N ALA A 1103 -47.67 -1.82 -1.90
CA ALA A 1103 -48.28 -3.15 -1.81
C ALA A 1103 -47.38 -4.29 -2.31
N MET A 1104 -46.10 -4.02 -2.63
CA MET A 1104 -45.15 -5.04 -3.10
C MET A 1104 -44.42 -5.69 -1.92
N THR A 1105 -43.83 -6.86 -2.15
CA THR A 1105 -42.95 -7.56 -1.21
C THR A 1105 -41.56 -7.83 -1.81
N GLY A 1106 -40.61 -8.24 -0.96
CA GLY A 1106 -39.21 -8.49 -1.31
C GLY A 1106 -38.40 -7.21 -1.56
N GLY A 1107 -37.11 -7.38 -1.89
CA GLY A 1107 -36.15 -6.26 -2.03
C GLY A 1107 -36.54 -5.17 -3.04
N ARG A 1108 -37.42 -5.46 -4.01
CA ARG A 1108 -37.96 -4.47 -4.97
C ARG A 1108 -38.93 -3.47 -4.31
N ALA A 1109 -39.64 -3.88 -3.26
CA ALA A 1109 -40.55 -3.02 -2.50
C ALA A 1109 -39.80 -1.96 -1.67
N LEU A 1110 -38.66 -2.36 -1.10
CA LEU A 1110 -37.88 -1.58 -0.12
C LEU A 1110 -37.04 -0.45 -0.74
N GLY A 1111 -36.55 -0.61 -1.98
CA GLY A 1111 -35.74 0.39 -2.68
C GLY A 1111 -34.39 0.63 -2.01
N PHE A 1112 -34.26 1.76 -1.30
CA PHE A 1112 -33.10 2.10 -0.45
C PHE A 1112 -33.12 1.31 0.88
N LEU A 1113 -34.30 1.04 1.45
CA LEU A 1113 -34.43 0.48 2.80
C LEU A 1113 -33.85 -0.95 2.95
N ARG A 1114 -33.54 -1.62 1.83
CA ARG A 1114 -32.82 -2.91 1.80
C ARG A 1114 -31.34 -2.81 2.17
N ASP A 1115 -30.77 -1.61 2.18
CA ASP A 1115 -29.35 -1.38 2.42
C ASP A 1115 -29.06 -1.30 3.94
N ARG A 1116 -28.58 -2.41 4.51
CA ARG A 1116 -28.20 -2.54 5.93
C ARG A 1116 -27.22 -1.45 6.35
N ARG A 1117 -26.22 -1.15 5.51
CA ARG A 1117 -25.14 -0.19 5.78
C ARG A 1117 -25.67 1.25 5.84
N ARG A 1118 -26.55 1.63 4.91
CA ARG A 1118 -27.20 2.94 4.89
C ARG A 1118 -28.25 3.11 5.99
N MET A 1119 -29.03 2.08 6.30
CA MET A 1119 -30.00 2.13 7.40
C MET A 1119 -29.30 2.29 8.77
N ASN A 1120 -28.20 1.58 8.99
CA ASN A 1120 -27.32 1.80 10.14
C ASN A 1120 -26.84 3.26 10.22
N VAL A 1121 -26.34 3.80 9.10
CA VAL A 1121 -25.89 5.19 9.00
C VAL A 1121 -27.02 6.20 9.24
N ALA A 1122 -28.27 5.91 8.87
CA ALA A 1122 -29.41 6.80 9.10
C ALA A 1122 -29.84 6.85 10.57
N LEU A 1123 -29.96 5.68 11.21
CA LEU A 1123 -30.50 5.56 12.58
C LEU A 1123 -29.51 6.04 13.65
N SER A 1124 -28.20 5.91 13.41
CA SER A 1124 -27.14 6.18 14.37
C SER A 1124 -26.64 7.64 14.47
N ARG A 1125 -27.42 8.60 13.92
CA ARG A 1125 -27.08 10.04 13.89
C ARG A 1125 -27.63 10.83 15.07
N ALA A 1126 -28.67 10.33 15.73
CA ALA A 1126 -29.33 11.00 16.84
C ALA A 1126 -28.58 10.81 18.16
N LYS A 1127 -28.36 11.90 18.91
CA LYS A 1127 -27.82 11.85 20.28
C LYS A 1127 -28.91 11.66 21.32
N SER A 1128 -30.04 12.36 21.16
CA SER A 1128 -31.07 12.49 22.21
C SER A 1128 -32.47 12.12 21.75
N GLN A 1129 -32.86 12.41 20.50
CA GLN A 1129 -34.12 11.90 19.94
C GLN A 1129 -34.03 11.51 18.46
N LEU A 1130 -34.54 10.32 18.13
CA LEU A 1130 -34.73 9.82 16.78
C LEU A 1130 -36.24 9.76 16.48
N ILE A 1131 -36.69 10.53 15.48
CA ILE A 1131 -38.08 10.56 15.02
C ILE A 1131 -38.15 9.94 13.63
N ILE A 1132 -38.69 8.72 13.53
CA ILE A 1132 -38.87 7.99 12.28
C ILE A 1132 -40.26 8.31 11.72
N VAL A 1133 -40.35 8.64 10.43
CA VAL A 1133 -41.60 8.89 9.71
C VAL A 1133 -41.66 7.90 8.55
N GLY A 1134 -42.65 7.01 8.55
CA GLY A 1134 -42.70 5.87 7.62
C GLY A 1134 -43.76 4.84 8.04
N SER A 1135 -43.58 3.56 7.71
CA SER A 1135 -44.50 2.49 8.13
C SER A 1135 -43.75 1.23 8.57
N LEU A 1136 -43.88 0.84 9.84
CA LEU A 1136 -43.28 -0.39 10.38
C LEU A 1136 -43.97 -1.63 9.81
N ALA A 1137 -45.30 -1.58 9.68
CA ALA A 1137 -46.10 -2.64 9.10
C ALA A 1137 -45.69 -2.95 7.65
N PHE A 1138 -45.44 -1.91 6.83
CA PHE A 1138 -44.90 -2.09 5.48
C PHE A 1138 -43.54 -2.81 5.51
N MET A 1139 -42.60 -2.35 6.35
CA MET A 1139 -41.26 -2.94 6.40
C MET A 1139 -41.29 -4.42 6.81
N ARG A 1140 -42.11 -4.78 7.80
CA ARG A 1140 -42.27 -6.18 8.25
C ARG A 1140 -42.92 -7.06 7.18
N GLU A 1141 -43.96 -6.59 6.49
CA GLU A 1141 -44.61 -7.37 5.42
C GLU A 1141 -43.70 -7.47 4.17
N ALA A 1142 -42.92 -6.43 3.86
CA ALA A 1142 -42.01 -6.42 2.72
C ALA A 1142 -40.86 -7.45 2.83
N VAL A 1143 -40.47 -7.86 4.04
CA VAL A 1143 -39.45 -8.92 4.28
C VAL A 1143 -40.06 -10.29 4.62
N ARG A 1144 -41.39 -10.38 4.73
CA ARG A 1144 -42.07 -11.59 5.20
C ARG A 1144 -41.92 -12.75 4.21
N GLY A 1145 -41.45 -13.89 4.69
CA GLY A 1145 -41.26 -15.10 3.88
C GLY A 1145 -40.05 -15.06 2.94
N VAL A 1146 -39.17 -14.05 3.06
CA VAL A 1146 -37.84 -14.08 2.42
C VAL A 1146 -36.99 -15.12 3.16
N ASN A 1147 -36.43 -16.09 2.45
CA ASN A 1147 -35.51 -17.07 3.03
C ASN A 1147 -34.17 -16.38 3.39
N PRO A 1148 -33.73 -16.39 4.66
CA PRO A 1148 -32.43 -15.79 5.03
C PRO A 1148 -31.23 -16.47 4.33
N ASP A 1149 -31.35 -17.77 4.01
CA ASP A 1149 -30.26 -18.56 3.43
C ASP A 1149 -30.20 -18.46 1.88
N ALA A 1150 -31.03 -17.62 1.26
CA ALA A 1150 -31.05 -17.41 -0.19
C ALA A 1150 -30.27 -16.15 -0.58
N GLU A 1151 -29.01 -16.31 -0.97
CA GLU A 1151 -28.07 -15.22 -1.20
C GLU A 1151 -28.58 -14.11 -2.14
N SER A 1152 -28.58 -12.87 -1.64
CA SER A 1152 -28.31 -11.64 -2.40
C SER A 1152 -28.33 -10.42 -1.49
N HIS A 1153 -29.27 -10.38 -0.51
CA HIS A 1153 -29.34 -9.35 0.52
C HIS A 1153 -29.83 -9.94 1.84
N ASP A 1154 -29.04 -9.78 2.91
CA ASP A 1154 -29.56 -9.90 4.28
C ASP A 1154 -30.60 -8.80 4.54
N LEU A 1155 -31.84 -9.20 4.82
CA LEU A 1155 -32.95 -8.33 5.19
C LEU A 1155 -33.40 -8.53 6.65
N SER A 1156 -32.75 -9.42 7.41
CA SER A 1156 -33.13 -9.77 8.79
C SER A 1156 -33.08 -8.55 9.72
N PHE A 1157 -32.11 -7.64 9.48
CA PHE A 1157 -31.92 -6.40 10.23
C PHE A 1157 -33.18 -5.52 10.29
N LEU A 1158 -34.05 -5.55 9.26
CA LEU A 1158 -35.31 -4.79 9.25
C LEU A 1158 -36.31 -5.35 10.25
N THR A 1159 -36.41 -6.69 10.35
CA THR A 1159 -37.21 -7.37 11.38
C THR A 1159 -36.64 -7.08 12.76
N GLU A 1160 -35.31 -7.22 12.94
CA GLU A 1160 -34.66 -6.96 14.22
C GLU A 1160 -34.84 -5.52 14.71
N MET A 1161 -34.79 -4.55 13.79
CA MET A 1161 -35.05 -3.12 14.03
C MET A 1161 -36.51 -2.87 14.46
N VAL A 1162 -37.49 -3.39 13.72
CA VAL A 1162 -38.93 -3.24 14.08
C VAL A 1162 -39.20 -3.90 15.43
N ASP A 1163 -38.69 -5.11 15.66
CA ASP A 1163 -38.82 -5.84 16.92
C ASP A 1163 -38.08 -5.15 18.09
N ALA A 1164 -37.08 -4.29 17.81
CA ALA A 1164 -36.42 -3.47 18.83
C ALA A 1164 -37.32 -2.29 19.23
N ILE A 1165 -37.87 -1.58 18.24
CA ILE A 1165 -38.78 -0.45 18.43
C ILE A 1165 -40.03 -0.89 19.21
N GLU A 1166 -40.64 -2.01 18.82
CA GLU A 1166 -41.83 -2.55 19.50
C GLU A 1166 -41.57 -2.99 20.95
N ASP A 1167 -40.35 -3.43 21.26
CA ASP A 1167 -39.99 -3.79 22.64
C ASP A 1167 -39.66 -2.57 23.51
N LEU A 1168 -38.97 -1.58 22.95
CA LEU A 1168 -38.77 -0.27 23.57
C LEU A 1168 -40.11 0.45 23.82
N ALA A 1169 -41.14 0.22 22.98
CA ALA A 1169 -42.48 0.75 23.20
C ALA A 1169 -43.22 0.11 24.39
N ARG A 1170 -42.80 -1.10 24.82
CA ARG A 1170 -43.30 -1.77 26.03
C ARG A 1170 -42.52 -1.39 27.30
N ARG A 1171 -41.33 -0.79 27.16
CA ARG A 1171 -40.45 -0.38 28.26
C ARG A 1171 -40.53 1.11 28.55
N LYS A 1172 -40.19 1.50 29.78
CA LYS A 1172 -40.20 2.89 30.25
C LYS A 1172 -38.94 3.27 31.02
N ARG A 1173 -38.61 4.56 31.03
CA ARG A 1173 -37.64 5.22 31.89
C ARG A 1173 -38.39 6.23 32.77
N GLY A 1174 -38.62 5.88 34.04
CA GLY A 1174 -39.67 6.52 34.83
C GLY A 1174 -41.05 6.31 34.19
N ASP A 1175 -41.84 7.37 34.05
CA ASP A 1175 -43.15 7.29 33.38
C ASP A 1175 -43.08 7.32 31.84
N LEU A 1176 -41.93 7.73 31.27
CA LEU A 1176 -41.73 7.96 29.84
C LEU A 1176 -41.45 6.64 29.09
N PRO A 1177 -42.19 6.28 28.03
CA PRO A 1177 -41.85 5.15 27.16
C PRO A 1177 -40.50 5.33 26.46
N LEU A 1178 -39.73 4.25 26.27
CA LEU A 1178 -38.47 4.32 25.52
C LEU A 1178 -38.68 4.50 24.02
N ALA A 1179 -39.75 3.92 23.48
CA ALA A 1179 -40.27 4.26 22.15
C ALA A 1179 -41.76 4.64 22.22
N SER A 1180 -42.24 5.44 21.26
CA SER A 1180 -43.67 5.71 21.11
C SER A 1180 -44.08 5.74 19.65
N LEU A 1181 -45.15 5.01 19.34
CA LEU A 1181 -45.79 5.05 18.03
C LEU A 1181 -46.99 5.99 18.09
N VAL A 1182 -47.10 6.91 17.12
CA VAL A 1182 -48.19 7.88 16.99
C VAL A 1182 -48.65 7.95 15.54
N ALA A 1183 -49.95 8.05 15.33
CA ALA A 1183 -50.52 8.19 14.00
C ALA A 1183 -50.34 9.64 13.47
N PRO A 1184 -50.11 9.84 12.16
CA PRO A 1184 -49.98 11.18 11.57
C PRO A 1184 -51.17 12.12 11.83
N ALA A 1185 -52.36 11.58 12.13
CA ALA A 1185 -53.54 12.36 12.49
C ALA A 1185 -53.49 12.89 13.94
N GLU A 1186 -52.83 12.20 14.85
CA GLU A 1186 -52.75 12.57 16.28
C GLU A 1186 -51.87 13.80 16.48
N LEU A 1187 -50.78 13.93 15.71
CA LEU A 1187 -49.96 15.14 15.65
C LEU A 1187 -50.74 16.41 15.26
N ARG A 1188 -51.90 16.26 14.60
CA ARG A 1188 -52.78 17.36 14.20
C ARG A 1188 -53.95 17.60 15.17
N ALA A 1189 -54.12 16.72 16.16
CA ALA A 1189 -55.17 16.88 17.16
C ALA A 1189 -54.81 18.03 18.11
N ARG A 1190 -55.66 19.07 18.14
CA ARG A 1190 -55.60 20.09 19.19
C ARG A 1190 -56.03 19.44 20.52
N ARG A 1191 -55.13 19.50 21.51
CA ARG A 1191 -55.49 19.49 22.93
C ARG A 1191 -55.67 20.95 23.38
#